data_AF-A0A740VT20-F1
#
_entry.id   AF-A0A740VT20-F1
#
_cell.length_a   1.000
_cell.length_b   1.000
_cell.length_c   1.000
_cell.angle_alpha   90.00
_cell.angle_beta   90.00
_cell.angle_gamma   90.00
#
_symmetry.space_group_name_H-M   'P 1'
#
loop_
_entity.id
_entity.type
_entity.pdbx_description
1 polymer ?
#
loop_
_entity_poly.entity_id
_entity_poly.type
_entity_poly.pdbx_seq_one_letter_code
_entity_poly.pdbx_strand_id
1 'polypeptide(L)'
;MLVNLCDYKQSVTLIANSGVQFLDFGLTPQESAHYGRFVRKTANGPLLRLDFDLTSGRYTLPGRAGGQPEVVKPESTQTLHYSLDVLDGIWLPLPFLRFNPPRTFIDGPDNWARIQVRKLSEPDSAGNTHRITLAFDSQLAKNMPAALAPCENDLLNGTRFALAWRDEEVADFLDQTWIDGWLRESFLQYASQVENRPEQAIQQALRSFEYQAHWLNLLTLLGEQLTVPEVKFVTHTLSTPAIPVDLILDVGNTHTCGVLIEDHGDANDGLRQTAELQVRSLSEPQYLNDPLFTSRVEFSEARFGKQHFSVESGRDDAFVWPSIVRVGDEARALAMQRVGTEGSSGISSPRRYLWDETPALQDWRFSQIHGKTQREPLATAFPLMNLMNDDGQPLFRLPHEERLPVFSPQYSRSTLMTHMLCEILAQALGQINSVATRLRLGFPASPRQLRTLILTLPSAMPKQEREIFRQRMFEALALVWKAMGWHPQDEDFTTPKQREKSVVPVPEIQMEWDEASCGQLVWLYNEAISHYAGRTESFFNALARPDRQPEPGVVPGRALRVASIDIGGGTTDMAIVHYQLDDGVGANVKITPHLLFREGFKVAGDDLLLDIIQRCVLPSLQTALQRAGVTDAAALLATLFGDSGRIDTQAILRQQTALQLFMPLGHAVLSAWEQSDINDPFAGLHATFGDLLIRRPTSNVMNYIQQAIDHALPSGSPTFDIFNVPLQIQFSQLQEALLAGQFTLTTPLHAVCEAISHYHCDILLVTGRPTCLPGVQALIRHLQPVPVNRIVWMDKY
;
A
#
# COMPACT_ATOMS: atom_id res chain seq x y z
N MET A 1 -5.97 4.32 -5.77
CA MET A 1 -6.62 5.66 -5.86
C MET A 1 -5.59 6.78 -5.80
N LEU A 2 -5.89 7.99 -6.29
CA LEU A 2 -5.01 9.16 -6.08
C LEU A 2 -5.03 9.62 -4.61
N VAL A 3 -3.91 10.16 -4.13
CA VAL A 3 -3.84 10.80 -2.80
C VAL A 3 -4.83 11.98 -2.75
N ASN A 4 -5.58 12.07 -1.63
CA ASN A 4 -6.43 13.23 -1.37
C ASN A 4 -5.59 14.46 -1.05
N LEU A 5 -5.81 15.54 -1.80
CA LEU A 5 -5.09 16.79 -1.61
C LEU A 5 -5.60 17.50 -0.35
N CYS A 6 -4.65 18.08 0.41
CA CYS A 6 -4.96 18.89 1.58
C CYS A 6 -4.77 20.37 1.25
N ASP A 7 -5.67 21.21 1.77
CA ASP A 7 -5.46 22.66 1.75
C ASP A 7 -4.49 23.05 2.89
N TYR A 8 -3.20 23.08 2.57
CA TYR A 8 -2.18 23.44 3.53
C TYR A 8 -2.25 24.95 3.82
N LYS A 9 -2.40 25.30 5.10
CA LYS A 9 -2.27 26.68 5.58
C LYS A 9 -0.85 27.21 5.29
N GLN A 10 -0.67 28.52 5.40
CA GLN A 10 0.64 29.20 5.22
C GLN A 10 1.81 28.56 6.00
N SER A 11 1.53 27.91 7.13
CA SER A 11 2.52 27.13 7.86
C SER A 11 1.95 25.80 8.34
N VAL A 12 2.77 24.75 8.25
CA VAL A 12 2.48 23.38 8.70
C VAL A 12 3.57 22.88 9.65
N THR A 13 3.21 21.92 10.48
CA THR A 13 4.16 21.28 11.42
C THR A 13 4.55 19.90 10.94
N LEU A 14 5.82 19.55 10.99
CA LEU A 14 6.31 18.17 10.88
C LEU A 14 6.67 17.63 12.26
N ILE A 15 6.39 16.34 12.49
CA ILE A 15 6.78 15.69 13.75
C ILE A 15 8.25 15.28 13.69
N ALA A 16 9.06 15.69 14.65
CA ALA A 16 10.48 15.32 14.68
C ALA A 16 10.66 13.81 14.92
N ASN A 17 11.67 13.21 14.28
CA ASN A 17 12.05 11.80 14.39
C ASN A 17 10.92 10.80 14.11
N SER A 18 10.03 11.10 13.17
CA SER A 18 8.90 10.24 12.79
C SER A 18 9.05 9.61 11.38
N GLY A 19 10.26 9.58 10.83
CA GLY A 19 10.55 9.08 9.48
C GLY A 19 10.25 10.07 8.35
N VAL A 20 9.91 9.56 7.17
CA VAL A 20 9.61 10.39 6.00
C VAL A 20 8.16 10.90 6.07
N GLN A 21 7.97 12.22 6.00
CA GLN A 21 6.65 12.86 5.96
C GLN A 21 6.42 13.51 4.59
N PHE A 22 5.18 13.41 4.09
CA PHE A 22 4.83 13.87 2.75
C PHE A 22 3.88 15.07 2.76
N LEU A 23 4.04 15.96 1.77
CA LEU A 23 3.06 16.96 1.37
C LEU A 23 2.69 16.76 -0.10
N ASP A 24 1.39 16.73 -0.41
CA ASP A 24 0.91 16.40 -1.75
C ASP A 24 0.10 17.55 -2.34
N PHE A 25 0.39 17.89 -3.60
CA PHE A 25 -0.21 18.99 -4.34
C PHE A 25 -0.70 18.51 -5.71
N GLY A 26 -1.72 19.20 -6.24
CA GLY A 26 -2.17 19.07 -7.61
C GLY A 26 -2.06 20.41 -8.32
N LEU A 27 -1.65 20.38 -9.59
CA LEU A 27 -1.54 21.59 -10.40
C LEU A 27 -1.80 21.27 -11.88
N THR A 28 -2.32 22.26 -12.61
CA THR A 28 -2.20 22.34 -14.07
C THR A 28 -1.23 23.45 -14.44
N PRO A 29 0.04 23.11 -14.78
CA PRO A 29 1.09 24.09 -15.03
C PRO A 29 0.71 25.09 -16.12
N GLN A 30 0.92 26.38 -15.83
CA GLN A 30 0.73 27.47 -16.77
C GLN A 30 2.06 27.85 -17.41
N GLU A 31 2.06 28.07 -18.73
CA GLU A 31 3.25 28.46 -19.48
C GLU A 31 3.13 29.91 -19.98
N SER A 32 4.25 30.63 -19.94
CA SER A 32 4.39 31.96 -20.54
C SER A 32 5.61 31.98 -21.43
N ALA A 33 5.50 32.62 -22.59
CA ALA A 33 6.61 32.77 -23.55
C ALA A 33 7.83 33.52 -22.97
N HIS A 34 7.60 34.25 -21.87
CA HIS A 34 8.60 35.01 -21.14
C HIS A 34 9.36 34.18 -20.09
N TYR A 35 8.87 33.01 -19.70
CA TYR A 35 9.57 32.15 -18.74
C TYR A 35 10.58 31.21 -19.40
N GLY A 36 11.39 30.54 -18.58
CA GLY A 36 12.34 29.53 -19.04
C GLY A 36 13.52 30.10 -19.82
N ARG A 37 13.95 31.32 -19.47
CA ARG A 37 15.09 32.01 -20.07
C ARG A 37 16.24 32.09 -19.08
N PHE A 38 17.44 31.82 -19.55
CA PHE A 38 18.58 31.62 -18.66
C PHE A 38 19.86 32.27 -19.19
N VAL A 39 20.76 32.59 -18.27
CA VAL A 39 22.11 33.08 -18.53
C VAL A 39 23.08 32.42 -17.54
N ARG A 40 24.33 32.18 -17.93
CA ARG A 40 25.33 31.67 -17.00
C ARG A 40 25.92 32.83 -16.18
N LYS A 41 26.07 32.63 -14.86
CA LYS A 41 26.71 33.63 -13.98
C LYS A 41 28.16 33.92 -14.38
N THR A 42 28.90 32.87 -14.73
CA THR A 42 30.24 32.91 -15.32
C THR A 42 30.40 31.73 -16.29
N ALA A 43 31.49 31.63 -17.04
CA ALA A 43 31.68 30.54 -18.02
C ALA A 43 31.53 29.12 -17.41
N ASN A 44 31.89 28.95 -16.14
CA ASN A 44 31.77 27.69 -15.38
C ASN A 44 30.84 27.82 -14.17
N GLY A 45 30.13 28.95 -14.03
CA GLY A 45 29.26 29.23 -12.90
C GLY A 45 27.85 28.68 -13.11
N PRO A 46 27.02 28.64 -12.06
CA PRO A 46 25.65 28.14 -12.15
C PRO A 46 24.82 28.98 -13.11
N LEU A 47 23.78 28.34 -13.63
CA LEU A 47 22.77 28.98 -14.44
C LEU A 47 21.88 29.89 -13.59
N LEU A 48 21.54 31.06 -14.11
CA LEU A 48 20.63 32.04 -13.51
C LEU A 48 19.37 32.15 -14.37
N ARG A 49 18.22 32.28 -13.73
CA ARG A 49 16.94 32.51 -14.40
C ARG A 49 16.73 34.00 -14.62
N LEU A 50 16.21 34.34 -15.80
CA LEU A 50 15.87 35.72 -16.14
C LEU A 50 14.40 36.00 -15.84
N ASP A 51 14.15 37.14 -15.21
CA ASP A 51 12.83 37.75 -15.12
C ASP A 51 12.52 38.53 -16.41
N PHE A 52 11.24 38.78 -16.65
CA PHE A 52 10.80 39.60 -17.78
C PHE A 52 10.07 40.85 -17.28
N ASP A 53 10.64 42.02 -17.53
CA ASP A 53 9.99 43.29 -17.23
C ASP A 53 9.00 43.63 -18.36
N LEU A 54 7.71 43.50 -18.05
CA LEU A 54 6.62 43.84 -18.96
C LEU A 54 6.64 45.31 -19.42
N THR A 55 7.22 46.21 -18.62
CA THR A 55 7.26 47.65 -18.92
C THR A 55 8.31 47.96 -19.97
N SER A 56 9.53 47.45 -19.80
CA SER A 56 10.62 47.67 -20.76
C SER A 56 10.62 46.66 -21.92
N GLY A 57 9.92 45.54 -21.79
CA GLY A 57 9.91 44.45 -22.76
C GLY A 57 11.26 43.72 -22.83
N ARG A 58 12.04 43.74 -21.75
CA ARG A 58 13.41 43.20 -21.68
C ARG A 58 13.53 42.17 -20.57
N TYR A 59 14.49 41.26 -20.76
CA TYR A 59 14.89 40.31 -19.75
C TYR A 59 15.84 40.96 -18.75
N THR A 60 15.67 40.64 -17.48
CA THR A 60 16.43 41.22 -16.38
C THR A 60 16.88 40.16 -15.39
N LEU A 61 18.06 40.34 -14.81
CA LEU A 61 18.43 39.71 -13.55
C LEU A 61 17.99 40.62 -12.40
N PRO A 62 17.32 40.10 -11.36
CA PRO A 62 16.98 40.90 -10.19
C PRO A 62 18.24 41.43 -9.52
N GLY A 63 18.23 42.72 -9.16
CA GLY A 63 19.38 43.37 -8.55
C GLY A 63 19.62 42.88 -7.12
N ARG A 64 20.88 42.59 -6.77
CA ARG A 64 21.25 42.13 -5.42
C ARG A 64 20.86 43.16 -4.36
N ALA A 65 20.28 42.70 -3.25
CA ALA A 65 19.97 43.53 -2.07
C ALA A 65 19.19 44.83 -2.39
N GLY A 66 18.26 44.78 -3.35
CA GLY A 66 17.46 45.94 -3.76
C GLY A 66 18.13 46.88 -4.77
N GLY A 67 19.24 46.45 -5.39
CA GLY A 67 19.84 47.13 -6.53
C GLY A 67 18.94 47.17 -7.76
N GLN A 68 19.28 48.01 -8.75
CA GLN A 68 18.55 48.06 -10.01
C GLN A 68 18.71 46.73 -10.79
N PRO A 69 17.63 46.19 -11.40
CA PRO A 69 17.73 45.01 -12.24
C PRO A 69 18.70 45.20 -13.40
N GLU A 70 19.53 44.20 -13.68
CA GLU A 70 20.47 44.22 -14.79
C GLU A 70 19.77 43.71 -16.05
N VAL A 71 19.77 44.49 -17.13
CA VAL A 71 19.20 44.05 -18.42
C VAL A 71 20.16 43.08 -19.10
N VAL A 72 19.71 41.85 -19.34
CA VAL A 72 20.52 40.75 -19.88
C VAL A 72 19.79 40.09 -21.04
N LYS A 73 20.53 39.60 -22.05
CA LYS A 73 19.95 38.78 -23.12
C LYS A 73 20.01 37.30 -22.73
N PRO A 74 18.93 36.52 -22.93
CA PRO A 74 18.96 35.08 -22.70
C PRO A 74 20.04 34.38 -23.54
N GLU A 75 20.82 33.50 -22.92
CA GLU A 75 21.78 32.62 -23.60
C GLU A 75 21.13 31.30 -24.01
N SER A 76 20.19 30.81 -23.21
CA SER A 76 19.48 29.57 -23.47
C SER A 76 18.00 29.68 -23.10
N THR A 77 17.21 28.71 -23.59
CA THR A 77 15.77 28.65 -23.36
C THR A 77 15.35 27.21 -23.19
N GLN A 78 14.61 26.93 -22.11
CA GLN A 78 13.99 25.63 -21.88
C GLN A 78 12.54 25.85 -21.46
N THR A 79 11.61 25.25 -22.18
CA THR A 79 10.17 25.36 -21.88
C THR A 79 9.85 24.61 -20.59
N LEU A 80 8.77 25.04 -19.93
CA LEU A 80 8.33 24.39 -18.69
C LEU A 80 7.83 22.97 -19.01
N HIS A 81 7.08 22.81 -20.10
CA HIS A 81 6.56 21.50 -20.51
C HIS A 81 7.68 20.48 -20.76
N TYR A 82 8.71 20.87 -21.50
CA TYR A 82 9.86 20.01 -21.75
C TYR A 82 10.59 19.67 -20.44
N SER A 83 10.72 20.64 -19.52
CA SER A 83 11.32 20.39 -18.20
C SER A 83 10.52 19.39 -17.37
N LEU A 84 9.18 19.44 -17.45
CA LEU A 84 8.29 18.48 -16.78
C LEU A 84 8.40 17.08 -17.39
N ASP A 85 8.53 16.96 -18.71
CA ASP A 85 8.75 15.67 -19.35
C ASP A 85 10.13 15.07 -18.99
N VAL A 86 11.19 15.89 -18.92
CA VAL A 86 12.54 15.46 -18.53
C VAL A 86 12.60 14.95 -17.09
N LEU A 87 11.85 15.58 -16.19
CA LEU A 87 11.90 15.33 -14.75
C LEU A 87 10.69 14.51 -14.23
N ASP A 88 9.88 13.94 -15.12
CA ASP A 88 8.68 13.18 -14.74
C ASP A 88 9.03 11.92 -13.94
N GLY A 89 8.40 11.76 -12.77
CA GLY A 89 8.48 10.56 -11.94
C GLY A 89 9.81 10.33 -11.21
N ILE A 90 10.76 11.26 -11.26
CA ILE A 90 12.04 11.14 -10.55
C ILE A 90 12.08 12.01 -9.29
N TRP A 91 12.70 11.49 -8.23
CA TRP A 91 12.99 12.26 -7.02
C TRP A 91 14.23 13.14 -7.20
N LEU A 92 14.11 14.40 -6.81
CA LEU A 92 15.16 15.42 -6.91
C LEU A 92 15.38 16.13 -5.56
N PRO A 93 16.60 16.61 -5.27
CA PRO A 93 16.86 17.45 -4.11
C PRO A 93 16.07 18.75 -4.18
N LEU A 94 15.53 19.18 -3.04
CA LEU A 94 14.70 20.36 -2.90
C LEU A 94 15.27 21.30 -1.83
N PRO A 95 15.52 22.59 -2.14
CA PRO A 95 16.15 23.53 -1.21
C PRO A 95 15.12 24.10 -0.23
N PHE A 96 14.83 23.34 0.82
CA PHE A 96 14.02 23.79 1.95
C PHE A 96 14.94 24.27 3.08
N LEU A 97 15.22 25.56 3.08
CA LEU A 97 16.27 26.15 3.91
C LEU A 97 15.68 26.80 5.14
N ARG A 98 16.52 27.02 6.16
CA ARG A 98 16.14 27.81 7.34
C ARG A 98 15.73 29.21 6.91
N PHE A 99 14.63 29.70 7.48
CA PHE A 99 13.95 30.90 7.04
C PHE A 99 13.65 31.83 8.22
N ASN A 100 14.00 33.11 8.05
CA ASN A 100 13.57 34.21 8.89
C ASN A 100 12.68 35.17 8.07
N PRO A 101 11.51 35.58 8.60
CA PRO A 101 10.67 36.59 7.95
C PRO A 101 11.44 37.91 7.74
N PRO A 102 11.21 38.65 6.63
CA PRO A 102 10.18 38.41 5.62
C PRO A 102 10.57 37.43 4.50
N ARG A 103 11.85 37.29 4.15
CA ARG A 103 12.39 36.28 3.21
C ARG A 103 13.91 36.19 3.26
N THR A 104 14.46 35.94 4.45
CA THR A 104 15.90 35.79 4.66
C THR A 104 16.21 34.33 4.91
N PHE A 105 17.00 33.73 4.02
CA PHE A 105 17.44 32.34 4.15
C PHE A 105 18.81 32.24 4.81
N ILE A 106 19.01 31.13 5.51
CA ILE A 106 20.30 30.72 6.07
C ILE A 106 20.64 29.37 5.45
N ASP A 107 21.92 29.17 5.12
CA ASP A 107 22.41 27.96 4.48
C ASP A 107 22.06 26.69 5.26
N GLY A 108 21.68 25.66 4.51
CA GLY A 108 21.22 24.38 5.02
C GLY A 108 19.86 24.41 5.74
N PRO A 109 19.28 23.24 6.00
CA PRO A 109 19.83 21.94 5.68
C PRO A 109 19.62 21.54 4.21
N ASP A 110 20.63 20.89 3.62
CA ASP A 110 20.67 20.64 2.16
C ASP A 110 20.18 19.23 1.77
N ASN A 111 20.21 18.26 2.69
CA ASN A 111 19.89 16.86 2.42
C ASN A 111 18.77 16.32 3.32
N TRP A 112 17.59 16.95 3.26
CA TRP A 112 16.41 16.52 4.05
C TRP A 112 15.06 16.72 3.36
N ALA A 113 15.03 17.34 2.18
CA ALA A 113 13.82 17.54 1.40
C ALA A 113 14.00 17.02 -0.04
N ARG A 114 12.93 16.44 -0.59
CA ARG A 114 12.85 15.91 -1.95
C ARG A 114 11.55 16.31 -2.62
N ILE A 115 11.57 16.38 -3.94
CA ILE A 115 10.39 16.56 -4.79
C ILE A 115 10.31 15.47 -5.84
N GLN A 116 9.10 15.02 -6.11
CA GLN A 116 8.74 14.30 -7.33
C GLN A 116 7.55 14.99 -7.98
N VAL A 117 7.59 15.14 -9.31
CA VAL A 117 6.46 15.61 -10.11
C VAL A 117 6.04 14.49 -11.06
N ARG A 118 4.73 14.26 -11.17
CA ARG A 118 4.17 13.22 -12.01
C ARG A 118 3.03 13.75 -12.84
N LYS A 119 3.13 13.59 -14.16
CA LYS A 119 2.04 13.81 -15.11
C LYS A 119 1.01 12.70 -14.99
N LEU A 120 -0.25 13.07 -14.85
CA LEU A 120 -1.36 12.11 -14.82
C LEU A 120 -1.76 11.70 -16.24
N SER A 121 -2.20 10.45 -16.41
CA SER A 121 -2.76 9.98 -17.68
C SER A 121 -4.06 10.70 -18.02
N GLU A 122 -4.85 11.02 -17.00
CA GLU A 122 -6.07 11.82 -17.07
C GLU A 122 -6.06 12.85 -15.94
N PRO A 123 -6.61 14.06 -16.14
CA PRO A 123 -6.74 15.03 -15.07
C PRO A 123 -7.50 14.46 -13.86
N ASP A 124 -7.14 14.89 -12.66
CA ASP A 124 -7.86 14.49 -11.45
C ASP A 124 -9.27 15.13 -11.37
N SER A 125 -10.02 14.81 -10.31
CA SER A 125 -11.37 15.34 -10.10
C SER A 125 -11.45 16.86 -9.97
N ALA A 126 -10.34 17.54 -9.67
CA ALA A 126 -10.22 19.00 -9.62
C ALA A 126 -9.65 19.59 -10.93
N GLY A 127 -9.39 18.77 -11.95
CA GLY A 127 -8.84 19.17 -13.24
C GLY A 127 -7.32 19.35 -13.25
N ASN A 128 -6.61 18.91 -12.20
CA ASN A 128 -5.16 18.97 -12.17
C ASN A 128 -4.56 17.92 -13.09
N THR A 129 -3.60 18.31 -13.92
CA THR A 129 -2.90 17.42 -14.85
C THR A 129 -1.63 16.81 -14.26
N HIS A 130 -1.10 17.39 -13.19
CA HIS A 130 0.12 16.95 -12.54
C HIS A 130 -0.10 16.80 -11.03
N ARG A 131 0.59 15.81 -10.46
CA ARG A 131 0.73 15.62 -9.01
C ARG A 131 2.15 15.91 -8.60
N ILE A 132 2.30 16.61 -7.48
CA ILE A 132 3.59 17.00 -6.93
C ILE A 132 3.63 16.49 -5.49
N THR A 133 4.62 15.67 -5.18
CA THR A 133 4.84 15.18 -3.82
C THR A 133 6.16 15.72 -3.30
N LEU A 134 6.11 16.37 -2.15
CA LEU A 134 7.29 16.74 -1.37
C LEU A 134 7.49 15.69 -0.28
N ALA A 135 8.71 15.20 -0.11
CA ALA A 135 9.08 14.30 0.98
C ALA A 135 10.11 15.00 1.88
N PHE A 136 9.87 14.94 3.19
CA PHE A 136 10.73 15.51 4.22
C PHE A 136 11.22 14.41 5.15
N ASP A 137 12.53 14.33 5.31
CA ASP A 137 13.14 13.50 6.32
C ASP A 137 13.10 14.23 7.67
N SER A 138 12.36 13.66 8.62
CA SER A 138 12.16 14.27 9.93
C SER A 138 13.21 13.90 10.99
N GLN A 139 14.20 13.10 10.63
CA GLN A 139 15.29 12.73 11.54
C GLN A 139 16.15 13.95 11.87
N LEU A 140 16.33 14.21 13.16
CA LEU A 140 17.19 15.30 13.62
C LEU A 140 18.66 14.87 13.63
N ALA A 141 19.53 15.75 13.12
CA ALA A 141 20.98 15.62 13.17
C ALA A 141 21.48 15.48 14.61
N LYS A 142 22.11 14.34 14.94
CA LYS A 142 22.78 14.09 16.23
C LYS A 142 24.31 14.15 16.12
N ASN A 143 24.87 13.44 15.14
CA ASN A 143 26.32 13.26 14.95
C ASN A 143 26.79 13.69 13.55
N MET A 144 26.07 14.63 12.93
CA MET A 144 26.34 15.07 11.55
C MET A 144 26.28 16.60 11.44
N PRO A 145 26.86 17.20 10.40
CA PRO A 145 26.79 18.64 10.19
C PRO A 145 25.33 19.13 10.13
N ALA A 146 25.01 20.19 10.88
CA ALA A 146 23.68 20.82 10.88
C ALA A 146 23.29 21.44 9.51
N ALA A 147 24.23 21.49 8.57
CA ALA A 147 24.01 21.87 7.18
C ALA A 147 23.37 20.74 6.33
N LEU A 148 23.33 19.49 6.80
CA LEU A 148 22.78 18.37 6.01
C LEU A 148 21.34 18.00 6.41
N ALA A 149 20.99 18.14 7.68
CA ALA A 149 19.67 17.81 8.21
C ALA A 149 19.23 18.80 9.31
N PRO A 150 17.92 18.98 9.56
CA PRO A 150 17.42 19.73 10.70
C PRO A 150 18.02 19.21 12.01
N CYS A 151 18.27 20.07 12.99
CA CYS A 151 18.91 19.69 14.25
C CYS A 151 18.05 20.01 15.48
N GLU A 152 18.49 19.58 16.66
CA GLU A 152 17.76 19.82 17.92
C GLU A 152 17.56 21.32 18.21
N ASN A 153 18.53 22.17 17.86
CA ASN A 153 18.39 23.62 18.00
C ASN A 153 17.27 24.18 17.11
N ASP A 154 17.03 23.60 15.93
CA ASP A 154 15.94 24.03 15.06
C ASP A 154 14.57 23.74 15.70
N LEU A 155 14.45 22.58 16.34
CA LEU A 155 13.25 22.20 17.09
C LEU A 155 13.03 23.11 18.30
N LEU A 156 14.06 23.33 19.12
CA LEU A 156 13.97 24.12 20.36
C LEU A 156 13.66 25.60 20.09
N ASN A 157 14.25 26.18 19.05
CA ASN A 157 14.02 27.58 18.68
C ASN A 157 12.74 27.80 17.87
N GLY A 158 12.06 26.72 17.45
CA GLY A 158 10.93 26.81 16.55
C GLY A 158 11.31 27.38 15.18
N THR A 159 12.53 27.07 14.70
CA THR A 159 13.05 27.51 13.40
C THR A 159 12.07 27.12 12.29
N ARG A 160 11.81 28.06 11.39
CA ARG A 160 10.98 27.83 10.22
C ARG A 160 11.85 27.46 9.04
N PHE A 161 11.30 26.65 8.15
CA PHE A 161 11.91 26.24 6.90
C PHE A 161 10.96 26.60 5.77
N ALA A 162 11.51 27.09 4.65
CA ALA A 162 10.71 27.45 3.49
C ALA A 162 11.43 27.09 2.20
N LEU A 163 10.66 26.96 1.11
CA LEU A 163 11.20 26.76 -0.22
C LEU A 163 11.99 27.98 -0.68
N ALA A 164 13.30 27.80 -0.84
CA ALA A 164 14.16 28.69 -1.61
C ALA A 164 13.99 28.38 -3.10
N TRP A 165 13.85 29.38 -3.95
CA TRP A 165 13.64 29.15 -5.39
C TRP A 165 14.17 30.27 -6.28
N ARG A 166 14.53 31.42 -5.71
CA ARG A 166 15.17 32.51 -6.46
C ARG A 166 16.65 32.25 -6.61
N ASP A 167 17.23 32.75 -7.69
CA ASP A 167 18.65 32.55 -8.02
C ASP A 167 19.62 32.85 -6.86
N GLU A 168 19.40 33.94 -6.12
CA GLU A 168 20.27 34.30 -4.98
C GLU A 168 20.11 33.38 -3.77
N GLU A 169 18.96 32.72 -3.64
CA GLU A 169 18.62 31.84 -2.52
C GLU A 169 19.16 30.42 -2.72
N VAL A 170 19.33 29.99 -3.98
CA VAL A 170 19.73 28.62 -4.33
C VAL A 170 21.17 28.50 -4.84
N ALA A 171 21.90 29.61 -4.94
CA ALA A 171 23.24 29.64 -5.51
C ALA A 171 24.21 28.68 -4.79
N ASP A 172 24.26 28.72 -3.45
CA ASP A 172 25.17 27.89 -2.65
C ASP A 172 24.70 26.42 -2.59
N PHE A 173 23.40 26.18 -2.71
CA PHE A 173 22.83 24.84 -2.84
C PHE A 173 23.25 24.20 -4.18
N LEU A 174 23.14 24.94 -5.29
CA LEU A 174 23.57 24.45 -6.61
C LEU A 174 25.08 24.24 -6.75
N ASP A 175 25.89 24.93 -5.93
CA ASP A 175 27.36 24.78 -5.94
C ASP A 175 27.82 23.46 -5.28
N GLN A 176 26.92 22.77 -4.57
CA GLN A 176 27.22 21.46 -3.98
C GLN A 176 27.45 20.41 -5.07
N THR A 177 28.60 19.74 -5.05
CA THR A 177 29.01 18.78 -6.09
C THR A 177 28.01 17.64 -6.27
N TRP A 178 27.48 17.13 -5.16
CA TRP A 178 26.51 16.04 -5.16
C TRP A 178 25.15 16.45 -5.76
N ILE A 179 24.79 17.73 -5.66
CA ILE A 179 23.55 18.28 -6.25
C ILE A 179 23.73 18.48 -7.75
N ASP A 180 24.81 19.13 -8.19
CA ASP A 180 25.12 19.27 -9.62
C ASP A 180 25.23 17.90 -10.30
N GLY A 181 25.95 16.96 -9.66
CA GLY A 181 26.11 15.58 -10.10
C GLY A 181 24.78 14.85 -10.24
N TRP A 182 23.88 14.98 -9.26
CA TRP A 182 22.55 14.37 -9.31
C TRP A 182 21.72 14.92 -10.47
N LEU A 183 21.61 16.24 -10.61
CA LEU A 183 20.84 16.86 -11.68
C LEU A 183 21.39 16.48 -13.06
N ARG A 184 22.73 16.47 -13.19
CA ARG A 184 23.43 16.04 -14.40
C ARG A 184 23.12 14.59 -14.75
N GLU A 185 23.22 13.66 -13.81
CA GLU A 185 22.95 12.24 -14.06
C GLU A 185 21.49 11.99 -14.43
N SER A 186 20.54 12.66 -13.76
CA SER A 186 19.11 12.58 -14.09
C SER A 186 18.83 13.02 -15.53
N PHE A 187 19.38 14.16 -15.95
CA PHE A 187 19.25 14.63 -17.33
C PHE A 187 19.90 13.68 -18.33
N LEU A 188 21.11 13.18 -18.04
CA LEU A 188 21.82 12.23 -18.90
C LEU A 188 21.01 10.96 -19.13
N GLN A 189 20.35 10.44 -18.09
CA GLN A 189 19.50 9.27 -18.20
C GLN A 189 18.31 9.54 -19.14
N TYR A 190 17.64 10.68 -19.02
CA TYR A 190 16.55 11.04 -19.92
C TYR A 190 17.04 11.24 -21.36
N ALA A 191 18.05 12.09 -21.57
CA ALA A 191 18.56 12.45 -22.89
C ALA A 191 19.10 11.24 -23.66
N SER A 192 19.72 10.27 -22.97
CA SER A 192 20.27 9.06 -23.61
C SER A 192 19.25 7.94 -23.78
N GLN A 193 18.35 7.73 -22.80
CA GLN A 193 17.48 6.54 -22.79
C GLN A 193 16.09 6.80 -23.35
N VAL A 194 15.58 8.03 -23.22
CA VAL A 194 14.24 8.42 -23.66
C VAL A 194 14.32 9.11 -25.01
N GLU A 195 15.16 10.14 -25.13
CA GLU A 195 15.32 10.89 -26.38
C GLU A 195 16.35 10.29 -27.34
N ASN A 196 17.25 9.44 -26.83
CA ASN A 196 18.34 8.85 -27.60
C ASN A 196 19.18 9.90 -28.36
N ARG A 197 19.50 11.01 -27.69
CA ARG A 197 20.28 12.12 -28.27
C ARG A 197 21.68 11.64 -28.68
N PRO A 198 22.23 12.12 -29.81
CA PRO A 198 23.61 11.83 -30.18
C PRO A 198 24.58 12.44 -29.16
N GLU A 199 25.73 11.80 -28.96
CA GLU A 199 26.71 12.19 -27.95
C GLU A 199 27.14 13.67 -28.06
N GLN A 200 27.31 14.18 -29.28
CA GLN A 200 27.65 15.60 -29.52
C GLN A 200 26.58 16.57 -28.99
N ALA A 201 25.29 16.22 -29.14
CA ALA A 201 24.20 17.05 -28.63
C ALA A 201 24.15 17.00 -27.10
N ILE A 202 24.40 15.83 -26.50
CA ILE A 202 24.52 15.69 -25.04
C ILE A 202 25.68 16.55 -24.52
N GLN A 203 26.86 16.49 -25.13
CA GLN A 203 28.00 17.30 -24.72
C GLN A 203 27.71 18.81 -24.83
N GLN A 204 26.98 19.24 -25.86
CA GLN A 204 26.56 20.64 -26.00
C GLN A 204 25.57 21.04 -24.90
N ALA A 205 24.56 20.22 -24.62
CA ALA A 205 23.58 20.43 -23.55
C ALA A 205 24.25 20.59 -22.18
N LEU A 206 25.20 19.70 -21.87
CA LEU A 206 25.99 19.74 -20.64
C LEU A 206 26.84 21.02 -20.52
N ARG A 207 27.49 21.46 -21.60
CA ARG A 207 28.26 22.73 -21.62
C ARG A 207 27.37 23.97 -21.42
N SER A 208 26.10 23.87 -21.79
CA SER A 208 25.09 24.92 -21.62
C SER A 208 24.29 24.82 -20.32
N PHE A 209 24.61 23.85 -19.45
CA PHE A 209 23.91 23.62 -18.18
C PHE A 209 22.40 23.37 -18.33
N GLU A 210 21.98 22.71 -19.42
CA GLU A 210 20.56 22.40 -19.69
C GLU A 210 19.87 21.67 -18.52
N TYR A 211 20.60 20.78 -17.85
CA TYR A 211 20.11 20.05 -16.67
C TYR A 211 19.75 20.97 -15.48
N GLN A 212 20.50 22.07 -15.26
CA GLN A 212 20.15 23.07 -14.24
C GLN A 212 18.92 23.88 -14.65
N ALA A 213 18.76 24.19 -15.93
CA ALA A 213 17.61 24.91 -16.45
C ALA A 213 16.28 24.18 -16.15
N HIS A 214 16.26 22.85 -16.32
CA HIS A 214 15.07 22.04 -16.01
C HIS A 214 14.71 22.11 -14.53
N TRP A 215 15.69 22.00 -13.64
CA TRP A 215 15.47 22.07 -12.20
C TRP A 215 15.05 23.48 -11.74
N LEU A 216 15.65 24.54 -12.27
CA LEU A 216 15.26 25.93 -11.98
C LEU A 216 13.83 26.25 -12.47
N ASN A 217 13.42 25.71 -13.62
CA ASN A 217 12.04 25.78 -14.09
C ASN A 217 11.08 25.11 -13.09
N LEU A 218 11.46 23.93 -12.58
CA LEU A 218 10.67 23.23 -11.57
C LEU A 218 10.56 24.04 -10.28
N LEU A 219 11.65 24.60 -9.75
CA LEU A 219 11.60 25.43 -8.54
C LEU A 219 10.72 26.67 -8.73
N THR A 220 10.79 27.29 -9.89
CA THR A 220 9.95 28.47 -10.17
C THR A 220 8.48 28.10 -10.29
N LEU A 221 8.15 26.94 -10.88
CA LEU A 221 6.79 26.41 -10.88
C LEU A 221 6.23 26.31 -9.46
N LEU A 222 7.02 25.77 -8.53
CA LEU A 222 6.63 25.66 -7.12
C LEU A 222 6.49 27.03 -6.45
N GLY A 223 7.40 27.96 -6.73
CA GLY A 223 7.45 29.27 -6.11
C GLY A 223 6.38 30.25 -6.59
N GLU A 224 5.96 30.16 -7.86
CA GLU A 224 5.01 31.08 -8.48
C GLU A 224 3.60 30.52 -8.64
N GLN A 225 3.45 29.20 -8.86
CA GLN A 225 2.16 28.58 -9.18
C GLN A 225 1.61 27.68 -8.07
N LEU A 226 2.36 27.47 -6.99
CA LEU A 226 1.89 26.75 -5.80
C LEU A 226 2.05 27.58 -4.54
N THR A 227 1.14 27.36 -3.59
CA THR A 227 1.30 27.85 -2.22
C THR A 227 1.99 26.78 -1.40
N VAL A 228 3.31 26.71 -1.50
CA VAL A 228 4.12 25.79 -0.71
C VAL A 228 4.27 26.36 0.72
N PRO A 229 3.82 25.64 1.77
CA PRO A 229 3.78 26.19 3.12
C PRO A 229 5.16 26.25 3.79
N GLU A 230 5.30 27.16 4.75
CA GLU A 230 6.41 27.14 5.71
C GLU A 230 6.30 25.91 6.61
N VAL A 231 7.42 25.25 6.88
CA VAL A 231 7.49 24.07 7.74
C VAL A 231 8.17 24.41 9.06
N LYS A 232 7.68 23.85 10.17
CA LYS A 232 8.39 23.83 11.44
C LYS A 232 8.34 22.45 12.08
N PHE A 233 9.38 22.09 12.82
CA PHE A 233 9.38 20.86 13.60
C PHE A 233 8.66 21.04 14.93
N VAL A 234 7.94 20.01 15.36
CA VAL A 234 7.34 19.92 16.69
C VAL A 234 7.57 18.54 17.28
N THR A 235 7.53 18.48 18.61
CA THR A 235 7.56 17.24 19.40
C THR A 235 6.53 17.36 20.54
N HIS A 236 6.35 16.30 21.30
CA HIS A 236 5.43 16.30 22.43
C HIS A 236 5.99 17.21 23.54
N THR A 237 5.10 17.94 24.19
CA THR A 237 5.41 18.80 25.33
C THR A 237 4.31 18.64 26.38
N LEU A 238 4.49 19.21 27.57
CA LEU A 238 3.45 19.19 28.60
C LEU A 238 2.15 19.88 28.14
N SER A 239 2.24 20.94 27.31
CA SER A 239 1.08 21.65 26.77
C SER A 239 0.50 21.00 25.51
N THR A 240 1.31 20.23 24.79
CA THR A 240 0.95 19.56 23.54
C THR A 240 1.36 18.09 23.66
N PRO A 241 0.63 17.28 24.45
CA PRO A 241 0.99 15.89 24.69
C PRO A 241 0.86 15.06 23.42
N ALA A 242 1.56 13.93 23.38
CA ALA A 242 1.37 12.94 22.33
C ALA A 242 -0.02 12.31 22.44
N ILE A 243 -0.65 12.07 21.30
CA ILE A 243 -1.95 11.40 21.19
C ILE A 243 -1.68 9.90 20.99
N PRO A 244 -2.13 9.03 21.91
CA PRO A 244 -2.07 7.59 21.74
C PRO A 244 -2.90 7.13 20.55
N VAL A 245 -2.37 6.18 19.78
CA VAL A 245 -3.06 5.57 18.64
C VAL A 245 -2.99 4.06 18.76
N ASP A 246 -4.14 3.40 18.62
CA ASP A 246 -4.20 1.95 18.50
C ASP A 246 -4.36 1.58 17.02
N LEU A 247 -3.60 0.58 16.56
CA LEU A 247 -3.73 0.00 15.23
C LEU A 247 -4.40 -1.37 15.35
N ILE A 248 -5.61 -1.49 14.81
CA ILE A 248 -6.26 -2.78 14.58
C ILE A 248 -5.86 -3.26 13.18
N LEU A 249 -5.32 -4.47 13.08
CA LEU A 249 -4.82 -5.02 11.83
C LEU A 249 -5.40 -6.41 11.59
N ASP A 250 -6.01 -6.57 10.41
CA ASP A 250 -6.46 -7.86 9.90
C ASP A 250 -5.61 -8.27 8.70
N VAL A 251 -4.75 -9.27 8.90
CA VAL A 251 -3.85 -9.78 7.86
C VAL A 251 -4.44 -11.05 7.25
N GLY A 252 -5.27 -10.87 6.24
CA GLY A 252 -5.91 -11.97 5.51
C GLY A 252 -4.98 -12.64 4.49
N ASN A 253 -5.41 -13.79 3.96
CA ASN A 253 -4.66 -14.52 2.95
C ASN A 253 -4.52 -13.73 1.65
N THR A 254 -5.60 -13.13 1.17
CA THR A 254 -5.63 -12.44 -0.14
C THR A 254 -5.56 -10.92 0.01
N HIS A 255 -6.23 -10.40 1.04
CA HIS A 255 -6.28 -8.98 1.36
C HIS A 255 -5.99 -8.73 2.83
N THR A 256 -5.47 -7.56 3.13
CA THR A 256 -5.19 -7.03 4.45
C THR A 256 -5.89 -5.69 4.58
N CYS A 257 -6.36 -5.37 5.78
CA CYS A 257 -6.88 -4.06 6.11
C CYS A 257 -6.48 -3.67 7.54
N GLY A 258 -6.61 -2.39 7.86
CA GLY A 258 -6.35 -1.91 9.21
C GLY A 258 -7.11 -0.64 9.53
N VAL A 259 -7.28 -0.37 10.82
CA VAL A 259 -7.94 0.81 11.36
C VAL A 259 -7.06 1.42 12.45
N LEU A 260 -6.83 2.71 12.35
CA LEU A 260 -6.15 3.54 13.33
C LEU A 260 -7.20 4.26 14.19
N ILE A 261 -7.05 4.21 15.50
CA ILE A 261 -7.97 4.83 16.46
C ILE A 261 -7.16 5.76 17.36
N GLU A 262 -7.44 7.07 17.29
CA GLU A 262 -6.80 8.05 18.16
C GLU A 262 -7.56 8.21 19.48
N ASP A 263 -6.84 8.36 20.58
CA ASP A 263 -7.39 8.63 21.91
C ASP A 263 -7.06 10.06 22.35
N HIS A 264 -8.05 10.95 22.24
CA HIS A 264 -7.99 12.36 22.62
C HIS A 264 -8.45 12.59 24.07
N GLY A 265 -8.63 11.53 24.86
CA GLY A 265 -9.11 11.62 26.25
C GLY A 265 -10.52 12.19 26.34
N ASP A 266 -10.72 13.22 27.17
CA ASP A 266 -12.02 13.86 27.37
C ASP A 266 -12.57 14.54 26.11
N ALA A 267 -11.71 14.82 25.12
CA ALA A 267 -12.09 15.39 23.83
C ALA A 267 -12.46 14.32 22.78
N ASN A 268 -12.62 13.06 23.19
CA ASN A 268 -13.03 11.99 22.29
C ASN A 268 -14.44 12.23 21.69
N ASP A 269 -14.58 12.10 20.37
CA ASP A 269 -15.83 12.25 19.62
C ASP A 269 -16.23 10.93 18.94
N GLY A 270 -16.18 9.84 19.73
CA GLY A 270 -16.53 8.49 19.29
C GLY A 270 -15.72 8.02 18.09
N LEU A 271 -16.41 7.45 17.09
CA LEU A 271 -15.79 6.88 15.89
C LEU A 271 -15.19 7.93 14.94
N ARG A 272 -15.37 9.24 15.18
CA ARG A 272 -14.80 10.29 14.31
C ARG A 272 -13.28 10.40 14.38
N GLN A 273 -12.66 9.85 15.43
CA GLN A 273 -11.21 9.78 15.61
C GLN A 273 -10.61 8.48 15.06
N THR A 274 -11.27 7.91 14.06
CA THR A 274 -10.80 6.71 13.36
C THR A 274 -10.34 7.04 11.94
N ALA A 275 -9.37 6.26 11.47
CA ALA A 275 -8.88 6.31 10.11
C ALA A 275 -8.64 4.90 9.59
N GLU A 276 -8.99 4.65 8.34
CA GLU A 276 -8.52 3.46 7.63
C GLU A 276 -7.00 3.53 7.43
N LEU A 277 -6.31 2.40 7.56
CA LEU A 277 -4.90 2.28 7.21
C LEU A 277 -4.74 2.49 5.69
N GLN A 278 -3.87 3.44 5.32
CA GLN A 278 -3.61 3.78 3.92
C GLN A 278 -2.16 3.42 3.57
N VAL A 279 -1.99 2.49 2.63
CA VAL A 279 -0.67 2.12 2.09
C VAL A 279 -0.36 3.00 0.89
N ARG A 280 0.69 3.81 0.98
CA ARG A 280 1.19 4.63 -0.14
C ARG A 280 2.17 3.84 -1.00
N SER A 281 2.01 3.92 -2.32
CA SER A 281 3.04 3.42 -3.25
C SER A 281 4.28 4.30 -3.18
N LEU A 282 5.45 3.76 -2.89
CA LEU A 282 6.66 4.59 -2.75
C LEU A 282 7.35 4.86 -4.09
N SER A 283 7.16 3.97 -5.08
CA SER A 283 7.55 4.21 -6.47
C SER A 283 6.66 5.22 -7.18
N GLU A 284 5.36 5.24 -6.87
CA GLU A 284 4.37 6.17 -7.41
C GLU A 284 3.59 6.87 -6.28
N PRO A 285 4.21 7.82 -5.54
CA PRO A 285 3.69 8.43 -4.32
C PRO A 285 2.38 9.19 -4.48
N GLN A 286 1.96 9.50 -5.70
CA GLN A 286 0.64 10.07 -5.99
C GLN A 286 -0.51 9.07 -5.77
N TYR A 287 -0.22 7.79 -5.56
CA TYR A 287 -1.23 6.74 -5.36
C TYR A 287 -1.23 6.17 -3.93
N LEU A 288 -2.44 5.96 -3.42
CA LEU A 288 -2.77 5.18 -2.23
C LEU A 288 -3.53 3.93 -2.65
N ASN A 289 -3.37 2.87 -1.88
CA ASN A 289 -4.21 1.69 -1.99
C ASN A 289 -5.64 1.97 -1.54
N ASP A 290 -6.56 1.11 -1.96
CA ASP A 290 -7.86 0.96 -1.30
C ASP A 290 -7.65 0.44 0.14
N PRO A 291 -8.56 0.75 1.10
CA PRO A 291 -8.42 0.31 2.50
C PRO A 291 -8.24 -1.20 2.66
N LEU A 292 -8.91 -1.98 1.80
CA LEU A 292 -8.70 -3.41 1.67
C LEU A 292 -7.70 -3.69 0.54
N PHE A 293 -6.42 -3.74 0.88
CA PHE A 293 -5.33 -3.90 -0.08
C PHE A 293 -4.84 -5.35 -0.15
N THR A 294 -4.20 -5.74 -1.25
CA THR A 294 -3.70 -7.11 -1.39
C THR A 294 -2.58 -7.45 -0.40
N SER A 295 -2.61 -8.66 0.16
CA SER A 295 -1.57 -9.21 1.05
C SER A 295 -0.29 -9.64 0.34
N ARG A 296 -0.17 -9.37 -0.97
CA ARG A 296 1.01 -9.70 -1.75
C ARG A 296 2.22 -8.90 -1.27
N VAL A 297 3.37 -9.55 -1.28
CA VAL A 297 4.67 -8.97 -0.92
C VAL A 297 5.63 -9.14 -2.09
N GLU A 298 6.33 -8.08 -2.44
CA GLU A 298 7.44 -8.10 -3.39
C GLU A 298 8.65 -7.37 -2.80
N PHE A 299 9.84 -7.95 -2.91
CA PHE A 299 11.08 -7.29 -2.57
C PHE A 299 11.29 -6.12 -3.53
N SER A 300 11.29 -4.91 -2.99
CA SER A 300 11.61 -3.68 -3.71
C SER A 300 11.94 -2.58 -2.70
N GLU A 301 13.13 -2.01 -2.88
CA GLU A 301 13.69 -0.97 -2.02
C GLU A 301 12.96 0.35 -2.23
N ALA A 302 12.61 1.03 -1.13
CA ALA A 302 12.11 2.40 -1.19
C ALA A 302 13.26 3.34 -1.57
N ARG A 303 13.10 4.11 -2.66
CA ARG A 303 14.13 5.05 -3.12
C ARG A 303 13.57 6.45 -3.28
N PHE A 304 14.09 7.38 -2.48
CA PHE A 304 13.80 8.82 -2.57
C PHE A 304 14.85 9.52 -3.44
N GLY A 305 15.19 8.86 -4.56
CA GLY A 305 16.15 9.34 -5.55
C GLY A 305 17.45 8.55 -5.62
N LYS A 306 18.55 9.24 -5.90
CA LYS A 306 19.86 8.64 -6.16
C LYS A 306 20.70 8.59 -4.88
N GLN A 307 20.66 7.46 -4.19
CA GLN A 307 21.27 7.32 -2.86
C GLN A 307 22.78 7.58 -2.84
N HIS A 308 23.51 7.27 -3.93
CA HIS A 308 24.95 7.53 -4.00
C HIS A 308 25.30 9.01 -3.87
N PHE A 309 24.45 9.93 -4.35
CA PHE A 309 24.66 11.37 -4.15
C PHE A 309 24.28 11.83 -2.74
N SER A 310 23.27 11.22 -2.11
CA SER A 310 23.03 11.45 -0.67
C SER A 310 24.26 11.06 0.15
N VAL A 311 24.87 9.90 -0.12
CA VAL A 311 26.11 9.46 0.54
C VAL A 311 27.28 10.42 0.24
N GLU A 312 27.43 10.90 -1.00
CA GLU A 312 28.46 11.90 -1.36
C GLU A 312 28.33 13.20 -0.55
N SER A 313 27.11 13.61 -0.18
CA SER A 313 26.90 14.76 0.72
C SER A 313 27.47 14.57 2.13
N GLY A 314 27.85 13.34 2.49
CA GLY A 314 28.26 12.95 3.85
C GLY A 314 27.11 12.44 4.72
N ARG A 315 25.93 12.21 4.15
CA ARG A 315 24.74 11.69 4.84
C ARG A 315 24.23 10.41 4.15
N ASP A 316 24.59 9.27 4.72
CA ASP A 316 24.22 7.93 4.24
C ASP A 316 22.86 7.44 4.75
N ASP A 317 22.33 8.06 5.80
CA ASP A 317 21.04 7.77 6.44
C ASP A 317 19.87 8.67 5.98
N ALA A 318 20.02 9.41 4.87
CA ALA A 318 18.94 10.25 4.36
C ALA A 318 17.77 9.40 3.85
N PHE A 319 16.55 9.74 4.27
CA PHE A 319 15.29 9.13 3.82
C PHE A 319 15.21 7.61 4.02
N VAL A 320 15.71 7.12 5.16
CA VAL A 320 15.59 5.70 5.52
C VAL A 320 14.12 5.29 5.63
N TRP A 321 13.76 4.21 4.92
CA TRP A 321 12.49 3.52 5.06
C TRP A 321 12.75 2.14 5.70
N PRO A 322 12.10 1.77 6.81
CA PRO A 322 12.46 0.59 7.60
C PRO A 322 11.90 -0.74 7.02
N SER A 323 11.91 -0.86 5.69
CA SER A 323 11.41 -2.03 4.96
C SER A 323 12.08 -2.15 3.59
N ILE A 324 12.34 -3.39 3.17
CA ILE A 324 12.90 -3.74 1.85
C ILE A 324 11.86 -4.42 0.93
N VAL A 325 10.59 -4.43 1.33
CA VAL A 325 9.49 -5.00 0.56
C VAL A 325 8.38 -3.97 0.36
N ARG A 326 7.62 -4.11 -0.72
CA ARG A 326 6.38 -3.38 -0.96
C ARG A 326 5.19 -4.33 -0.75
N VAL A 327 4.04 -3.76 -0.40
CA VAL A 327 2.77 -4.48 -0.23
C VAL A 327 1.67 -3.79 -1.05
N GLY A 328 0.49 -4.44 -1.16
CA GLY A 328 -0.64 -3.83 -1.85
C GLY A 328 -0.43 -3.72 -3.38
N ASP A 329 -1.02 -2.69 -3.96
CA ASP A 329 -1.04 -2.41 -5.40
C ASP A 329 0.34 -2.24 -6.01
N GLU A 330 1.30 -1.69 -5.25
CA GLU A 330 2.69 -1.59 -5.69
C GLU A 330 3.30 -2.98 -5.87
N ALA A 331 3.14 -3.87 -4.88
CA ALA A 331 3.57 -5.26 -4.98
C ALA A 331 2.84 -6.01 -6.10
N ARG A 332 1.55 -5.75 -6.30
CA ARG A 332 0.78 -6.31 -7.42
C ARG A 332 1.33 -5.87 -8.77
N ALA A 333 1.62 -4.58 -8.94
CA ALA A 333 2.18 -4.04 -10.17
C ALA A 333 3.57 -4.64 -10.46
N LEU A 334 4.45 -4.67 -9.46
CA LEU A 334 5.77 -5.31 -9.54
C LEU A 334 5.67 -6.78 -9.96
N ALA A 335 4.76 -7.55 -9.34
CA ALA A 335 4.57 -8.96 -9.67
C ALA A 335 4.04 -9.19 -11.09
N MET A 336 3.17 -8.31 -11.60
CA MET A 336 2.61 -8.40 -12.95
C MET A 336 3.61 -8.00 -14.04
N GLN A 337 4.64 -7.24 -13.69
CA GLN A 337 5.65 -6.75 -14.65
C GLN A 337 6.86 -7.67 -14.77
N ARG A 338 6.90 -8.79 -14.01
CA ARG A 338 8.01 -9.74 -14.07
C ARG A 338 8.17 -10.33 -15.47
N VAL A 339 9.40 -10.31 -15.96
CA VAL A 339 9.77 -10.79 -17.31
C VAL A 339 9.70 -12.32 -17.42
N GLY A 340 9.73 -13.05 -16.30
CA GLY A 340 9.66 -14.52 -16.29
C GLY A 340 11.03 -15.22 -16.31
N THR A 341 12.12 -14.46 -16.45
CA THR A 341 13.51 -14.89 -16.26
C THR A 341 14.05 -14.53 -14.87
N GLU A 342 13.30 -13.74 -14.11
CA GLU A 342 13.69 -13.19 -12.83
C GLU A 342 13.69 -14.27 -11.74
N GLY A 343 14.59 -14.14 -10.76
CA GLY A 343 14.56 -14.98 -9.57
C GLY A 343 13.30 -14.77 -8.71
N SER A 344 13.15 -15.56 -7.65
CA SER A 344 12.04 -15.39 -6.70
C SER A 344 12.11 -14.00 -6.06
N SER A 345 11.10 -13.16 -6.27
CA SER A 345 11.09 -11.78 -5.76
C SER A 345 9.92 -11.44 -4.84
N GLY A 346 9.07 -12.41 -4.52
CA GLY A 346 7.88 -12.19 -3.68
C GLY A 346 6.92 -13.37 -3.65
N ILE A 347 5.88 -13.24 -2.81
CA ILE A 347 4.80 -14.23 -2.65
C ILE A 347 3.44 -13.53 -2.59
N SER A 348 2.38 -14.24 -3.00
CA SER A 348 1.01 -13.71 -2.98
C SER A 348 0.42 -13.59 -1.58
N SER A 349 0.86 -14.43 -0.64
CA SER A 349 0.31 -14.49 0.72
C SER A 349 1.31 -15.07 1.71
N PRO A 350 1.96 -14.23 2.54
CA PRO A 350 2.80 -14.72 3.62
C PRO A 350 2.03 -15.55 4.66
N ARG A 351 0.75 -15.25 4.90
CA ARG A 351 -0.10 -15.96 5.87
C ARG A 351 -0.21 -17.45 5.56
N ARG A 352 -0.37 -17.83 4.29
CA ARG A 352 -0.46 -19.25 3.86
C ARG A 352 0.79 -20.08 4.18
N TYR A 353 1.95 -19.43 4.31
CA TYR A 353 3.25 -20.06 4.53
C TYR A 353 3.83 -19.75 5.91
N LEU A 354 3.01 -19.26 6.84
CA LEU A 354 3.47 -18.87 8.16
C LEU A 354 4.18 -20.01 8.90
N TRP A 355 3.76 -21.25 8.68
CA TRP A 355 4.36 -22.46 9.26
C TRP A 355 5.68 -22.89 8.62
N ASP A 356 6.06 -22.36 7.45
CA ASP A 356 7.27 -22.76 6.74
C ASP A 356 8.46 -21.87 7.12
N GLU A 357 9.17 -22.30 8.15
CA GLU A 357 10.41 -21.67 8.63
C GLU A 357 11.67 -22.21 7.94
N THR A 358 11.51 -23.04 6.91
CA THR A 358 12.65 -23.58 6.14
C THR A 358 13.28 -22.47 5.30
N PRO A 359 14.62 -22.33 5.30
CA PRO A 359 15.30 -21.39 4.40
C PRO A 359 14.94 -21.63 2.94
N ALA A 360 14.83 -20.56 2.17
CA ALA A 360 14.52 -20.64 0.75
C ALA A 360 15.67 -21.29 -0.02
N LEU A 361 15.34 -22.22 -0.93
CA LEU A 361 16.34 -22.89 -1.78
C LEU A 361 17.02 -21.95 -2.79
N GLN A 362 16.36 -20.84 -3.12
CA GLN A 362 16.88 -19.83 -4.03
C GLN A 362 16.89 -18.48 -3.33
N ASP A 363 17.95 -17.71 -3.54
CA ASP A 363 18.07 -16.38 -2.98
C ASP A 363 16.97 -15.46 -3.52
N TRP A 364 16.35 -14.70 -2.61
CA TRP A 364 15.38 -13.67 -2.96
C TRP A 364 16.06 -12.53 -3.73
N ARG A 365 15.34 -11.97 -4.71
CA ARG A 365 15.82 -10.86 -5.55
C ARG A 365 14.86 -9.69 -5.48
N PHE A 366 15.37 -8.48 -5.68
CA PHE A 366 14.53 -7.31 -5.88
C PHE A 366 13.83 -7.36 -7.22
N SER A 367 12.52 -7.12 -7.23
CA SER A 367 11.73 -6.91 -8.45
C SER A 367 12.21 -5.65 -9.17
N GLN A 368 12.37 -5.73 -10.49
CA GLN A 368 12.78 -4.59 -11.32
C GLN A 368 11.76 -4.35 -12.42
N ILE A 369 11.17 -3.15 -12.46
CA ILE A 369 10.21 -2.77 -13.51
C ILE A 369 10.93 -2.57 -14.87
N HIS A 370 12.21 -2.20 -14.87
CA HIS A 370 12.97 -1.85 -16.08
C HIS A 370 14.44 -2.31 -16.04
N GLY A 371 14.69 -3.53 -15.54
CA GLY A 371 16.05 -4.08 -15.43
C GLY A 371 16.77 -4.20 -16.78
N LYS A 372 17.78 -3.36 -17.03
CA LYS A 372 18.74 -3.52 -18.15
C LYS A 372 19.92 -4.45 -17.79
N THR A 373 20.06 -4.79 -16.51
CA THR A 373 21.12 -5.67 -16.01
C THR A 373 20.76 -7.13 -16.27
N GLN A 374 21.73 -7.94 -16.70
CA GLN A 374 21.51 -9.37 -17.02
C GLN A 374 21.03 -10.22 -15.83
N ARG A 375 21.10 -9.71 -14.59
CA ARG A 375 20.66 -10.41 -13.37
C ARG A 375 20.11 -9.41 -12.38
N GLU A 376 18.96 -9.72 -11.76
CA GLU A 376 18.36 -8.85 -10.75
C GLU A 376 19.21 -8.89 -9.45
N PRO A 377 19.34 -7.77 -8.72
CA PRO A 377 20.11 -7.73 -7.49
C PRO A 377 19.46 -8.59 -6.40
N LEU A 378 20.30 -9.15 -5.52
CA LEU A 378 19.86 -9.87 -4.34
C LEU A 378 19.06 -8.94 -3.43
N ALA A 379 18.08 -9.48 -2.71
CA ALA A 379 17.22 -8.78 -1.75
C ALA A 379 17.96 -8.39 -0.45
N THR A 380 19.14 -7.80 -0.59
CA THR A 380 20.03 -7.36 0.48
C THR A 380 20.13 -5.84 0.42
N ALA A 381 19.36 -5.13 1.25
CA ALA A 381 19.41 -3.67 1.34
C ALA A 381 19.36 -3.19 2.78
N PHE A 382 19.96 -2.03 3.01
CA PHE A 382 19.79 -1.29 4.24
C PHE A 382 18.32 -0.86 4.43
N PRO A 383 17.85 -0.70 5.68
CA PRO A 383 18.59 -0.99 6.92
C PRO A 383 18.54 -2.47 7.33
N LEU A 384 17.58 -3.25 6.79
CA LEU A 384 17.26 -4.57 7.31
C LEU A 384 18.35 -5.63 7.11
N MET A 385 19.20 -5.50 6.07
CA MET A 385 20.30 -6.46 5.85
C MET A 385 21.28 -6.54 7.03
N ASN A 386 21.43 -5.47 7.81
CA ASN A 386 22.30 -5.44 8.99
C ASN A 386 21.59 -5.81 10.29
N LEU A 387 20.29 -6.12 10.22
CA LEU A 387 19.45 -6.43 11.37
C LEU A 387 18.97 -7.87 11.38
N MET A 388 19.21 -8.63 10.30
CA MET A 388 18.83 -10.03 10.17
C MET A 388 19.97 -10.87 9.58
N ASN A 389 19.90 -12.18 9.76
CA ASN A 389 20.77 -13.15 9.09
C ASN A 389 20.15 -13.65 7.77
N ASP A 390 20.84 -14.56 7.08
CA ASP A 390 20.44 -15.14 5.78
C ASP A 390 19.02 -15.75 5.79
N ASP A 391 18.60 -16.38 6.89
CA ASP A 391 17.26 -16.98 7.05
C ASP A 391 16.18 -15.95 7.41
N GLY A 392 16.60 -14.72 7.69
CA GLY A 392 15.76 -13.59 8.06
C GLY A 392 15.45 -13.51 9.56
N GLN A 393 16.19 -14.25 10.39
CA GLN A 393 16.07 -14.13 11.83
C GLN A 393 16.73 -12.83 12.32
N PRO A 394 16.08 -12.04 13.20
CA PRO A 394 16.69 -10.84 13.72
C PRO A 394 17.95 -11.12 14.55
N LEU A 395 19.04 -10.40 14.27
CA LEU A 395 20.36 -10.64 14.87
C LEU A 395 20.34 -10.48 16.40
N PHE A 396 19.53 -9.57 16.94
CA PHE A 396 19.48 -9.36 18.39
C PHE A 396 19.05 -10.60 19.18
N ARG A 397 18.35 -11.55 18.54
CA ARG A 397 17.93 -12.81 19.16
C ARG A 397 18.99 -13.90 19.10
N LEU A 398 20.00 -13.72 18.26
CA LEU A 398 21.09 -14.67 18.09
C LEU A 398 22.19 -14.43 19.14
N PRO A 399 22.90 -15.49 19.55
CA PRO A 399 24.17 -15.36 20.28
C PRO A 399 25.11 -14.39 19.55
N HIS A 400 25.89 -13.61 20.30
CA HIS A 400 26.73 -12.55 19.72
C HIS A 400 27.69 -13.06 18.62
N GLU A 401 28.19 -14.29 18.75
CA GLU A 401 29.10 -14.91 17.77
C GLU A 401 28.42 -15.32 16.45
N GLU A 402 27.09 -15.42 16.44
CA GLU A 402 26.27 -15.80 15.27
C GLU A 402 25.59 -14.60 14.62
N ARG A 403 25.83 -13.37 15.10
CA ARG A 403 25.23 -12.13 14.59
C ARG A 403 25.87 -11.67 13.28
N LEU A 404 25.72 -12.48 12.24
CA LEU A 404 26.19 -12.18 10.90
C LEU A 404 25.08 -11.54 10.07
N PRO A 405 25.32 -10.37 9.45
CA PRO A 405 24.34 -9.74 8.57
C PRO A 405 24.09 -10.60 7.32
N VAL A 406 23.04 -10.28 6.57
CA VAL A 406 22.67 -11.03 5.37
C VAL A 406 23.77 -10.96 4.30
N PHE A 407 24.22 -12.11 3.84
CA PHE A 407 25.04 -12.30 2.65
C PHE A 407 24.26 -12.96 1.52
N SER A 408 23.43 -13.96 1.86
CA SER A 408 22.57 -14.70 0.92
C SER A 408 21.14 -14.62 1.43
N PRO A 409 20.24 -13.87 0.77
CA PRO A 409 18.87 -13.67 1.26
C PRO A 409 18.04 -14.93 1.03
N GLN A 410 18.21 -15.93 1.90
CA GLN A 410 17.51 -17.22 1.89
C GLN A 410 16.35 -17.22 2.89
N TYR A 411 15.73 -16.05 3.06
CA TYR A 411 14.63 -15.84 4.01
C TYR A 411 13.57 -16.92 3.90
N SER A 412 13.19 -17.52 5.03
CA SER A 412 12.09 -18.48 5.04
C SER A 412 10.78 -17.84 4.57
N ARG A 413 9.84 -18.63 4.04
CA ARG A 413 8.53 -18.10 3.63
C ARG A 413 7.76 -17.51 4.81
N SER A 414 7.97 -18.04 6.02
CA SER A 414 7.46 -17.46 7.27
C SER A 414 8.04 -16.07 7.55
N THR A 415 9.34 -15.85 7.31
CA THR A 415 10.00 -14.54 7.50
C THR A 415 9.44 -13.47 6.55
N LEU A 416 8.92 -13.83 5.38
CA LEU A 416 8.26 -12.85 4.51
C LEU A 416 7.03 -12.20 5.18
N MET A 417 6.43 -12.85 6.20
CA MET A 417 5.43 -12.22 7.07
C MET A 417 6.06 -11.09 7.91
N THR A 418 7.23 -11.30 8.52
CA THR A 418 7.96 -10.25 9.23
C THR A 418 8.23 -9.05 8.31
N HIS A 419 8.70 -9.29 7.08
CA HIS A 419 8.93 -8.22 6.12
C HIS A 419 7.64 -7.47 5.74
N MET A 420 6.54 -8.18 5.51
CA MET A 420 5.22 -7.57 5.25
C MET A 420 4.79 -6.67 6.41
N LEU A 421 4.95 -7.15 7.63
CA LEU A 421 4.57 -6.42 8.85
C LEU A 421 5.49 -5.21 9.09
N CYS A 422 6.79 -5.29 8.75
CA CYS A 422 7.68 -4.13 8.76
C CYS A 422 7.15 -3.03 7.83
N GLU A 423 6.73 -3.40 6.61
CA GLU A 423 6.18 -2.45 5.64
C GLU A 423 4.87 -1.82 6.12
N ILE A 424 3.92 -2.64 6.60
CA ILE A 424 2.65 -2.16 7.13
C ILE A 424 2.86 -1.22 8.32
N LEU A 425 3.77 -1.57 9.23
CA LEU A 425 4.10 -0.75 10.39
C LEU A 425 4.77 0.57 9.99
N ALA A 426 5.65 0.56 8.99
CA ALA A 426 6.26 1.76 8.43
C ALA A 426 5.20 2.71 7.84
N GLN A 427 4.26 2.17 7.07
CA GLN A 427 3.14 2.92 6.49
C GLN A 427 2.24 3.50 7.59
N ALA A 428 1.90 2.71 8.61
CA ALA A 428 1.09 3.18 9.74
C ALA A 428 1.77 4.32 10.52
N LEU A 429 3.06 4.17 10.85
CA LEU A 429 3.85 5.20 11.54
C LEU A 429 3.95 6.50 10.73
N GLY A 430 4.13 6.39 9.40
CA GLY A 430 4.10 7.54 8.50
C GLY A 430 2.72 8.19 8.44
N GLN A 431 1.65 7.39 8.38
CA GLN A 431 0.27 7.88 8.26
C GLN A 431 -0.19 8.64 9.50
N ILE A 432 0.02 8.11 10.71
CA ILE A 432 -0.46 8.72 11.96
C ILE A 432 0.17 10.10 12.20
N ASN A 433 1.41 10.31 11.74
CA ASN A 433 2.12 11.58 11.88
C ASN A 433 2.07 12.47 10.64
N SER A 434 1.47 11.99 9.53
CA SER A 434 1.29 12.80 8.33
C SER A 434 0.49 14.06 8.62
N VAL A 435 0.83 15.15 7.92
CA VAL A 435 0.14 16.44 8.07
C VAL A 435 -1.35 16.30 7.73
N ALA A 436 -1.66 15.55 6.67
CA ALA A 436 -3.03 15.29 6.22
C ALA A 436 -3.89 14.63 7.32
N THR A 437 -3.43 13.53 7.91
CA THR A 437 -4.17 12.81 8.96
C THR A 437 -4.40 13.69 10.18
N ARG A 438 -3.36 14.40 10.65
CA ARG A 438 -3.47 15.27 11.83
C ARG A 438 -4.37 16.48 11.61
N LEU A 439 -4.39 17.05 10.40
CA LEU A 439 -5.35 18.11 10.07
C LEU A 439 -6.80 17.60 10.06
N ARG A 440 -7.01 16.39 9.51
CA ARG A 440 -8.34 15.77 9.42
C ARG A 440 -8.91 15.36 10.78
N LEU A 441 -8.09 14.76 11.64
CA LEU A 441 -8.53 14.22 12.93
C LEU A 441 -8.45 15.24 14.09
N GLY A 442 -7.79 16.39 13.88
CA GLY A 442 -7.69 17.45 14.88
C GLY A 442 -6.35 17.47 15.63
N PHE A 443 -6.15 18.44 16.52
CA PHE A 443 -4.87 18.66 17.23
C PHE A 443 -3.64 18.61 16.31
N PRO A 444 -3.56 19.49 15.29
CA PRO A 444 -2.57 19.36 14.23
C PRO A 444 -1.13 19.58 14.70
N ALA A 445 -0.88 20.06 15.92
CA ALA A 445 0.47 20.20 16.47
C ALA A 445 0.91 19.02 17.37
N SER A 446 0.00 18.11 17.72
CA SER A 446 0.29 16.98 18.61
C SER A 446 0.86 15.80 17.82
N PRO A 447 2.02 15.24 18.23
CA PRO A 447 2.51 13.98 17.67
C PRO A 447 1.54 12.83 17.97
N ARG A 448 1.48 11.86 17.07
CA ARG A 448 0.79 10.58 17.30
C ARG A 448 1.81 9.53 17.66
N GLN A 449 1.43 8.66 18.58
CA GLN A 449 2.27 7.59 19.08
C GLN A 449 1.47 6.29 19.11
N LEU A 450 1.98 5.25 18.43
CA LEU A 450 1.38 3.92 18.53
C LEU A 450 1.48 3.43 19.98
N ARG A 451 0.35 3.04 20.54
CA ARG A 451 0.21 2.50 21.90
C ARG A 451 -0.01 1.00 21.87
N THR A 452 -0.93 0.54 21.03
CA THR A 452 -1.28 -0.89 20.94
C THR A 452 -1.44 -1.32 19.49
N LEU A 453 -0.93 -2.51 19.19
CA LEU A 453 -1.14 -3.25 17.94
C LEU A 453 -2.09 -4.41 18.24
N ILE A 454 -3.30 -4.35 17.71
CA ILE A 454 -4.35 -5.33 17.91
C ILE A 454 -4.47 -6.16 16.63
N LEU A 455 -4.02 -7.42 16.66
CA LEU A 455 -4.14 -8.32 15.53
C LEU A 455 -5.40 -9.18 15.67
N THR A 456 -6.25 -9.16 14.64
CA THR A 456 -7.35 -10.11 14.52
C THR A 456 -6.84 -11.43 13.96
N LEU A 457 -7.43 -12.54 14.41
CA LEU A 457 -7.02 -13.88 14.02
C LEU A 457 -8.21 -14.71 13.50
N PRO A 458 -7.97 -15.68 12.60
CA PRO A 458 -9.01 -16.59 12.16
C PRO A 458 -9.48 -17.40 13.35
N SER A 459 -10.78 -17.66 13.43
CA SER A 459 -11.39 -18.27 14.60
C SER A 459 -10.80 -19.66 14.88
N ALA A 460 -10.41 -20.41 13.84
CA ALA A 460 -9.82 -21.75 13.97
C ALA A 460 -8.29 -21.82 13.74
N MET A 461 -7.56 -20.70 13.87
CA MET A 461 -6.11 -20.71 13.68
C MET A 461 -5.40 -21.64 14.70
N PRO A 462 -4.56 -22.59 14.27
CA PRO A 462 -3.82 -23.47 15.17
C PRO A 462 -2.94 -22.70 16.16
N LYS A 463 -2.83 -23.18 17.40
CA LYS A 463 -2.02 -22.52 18.45
C LYS A 463 -0.58 -22.23 18.03
N GLN A 464 0.04 -23.15 17.28
CA GLN A 464 1.41 -23.00 16.77
C GLN A 464 1.49 -21.85 15.76
N GLU A 465 0.59 -21.81 14.76
CA GLU A 465 0.53 -20.71 13.80
C GLU A 465 0.25 -19.36 14.49
N ARG A 466 -0.61 -19.34 15.52
CA ARG A 466 -0.86 -18.12 16.33
C ARG A 466 0.42 -17.61 17.01
N GLU A 467 1.24 -18.52 17.55
CA GLU A 467 2.51 -18.15 18.19
C GLU A 467 3.54 -17.66 17.18
N ILE A 468 3.65 -18.32 16.03
CA ILE A 468 4.54 -17.85 14.96
C ILE A 468 4.10 -16.45 14.51
N PHE A 469 2.80 -16.20 14.31
CA PHE A 469 2.34 -14.86 13.92
C PHE A 469 2.67 -13.79 14.96
N ARG A 470 2.47 -14.11 16.25
CA ARG A 470 2.88 -13.24 17.37
C ARG A 470 4.36 -12.91 17.30
N GLN A 471 5.20 -13.93 17.10
CA GLN A 471 6.63 -13.78 16.96
C GLN A 471 6.99 -12.91 15.75
N ARG A 472 6.38 -13.12 14.58
CA ARG A 472 6.64 -12.32 13.36
C ARG A 472 6.28 -10.84 13.55
N MET A 473 5.17 -10.55 14.24
CA MET A 473 4.83 -9.15 14.58
C MET A 473 5.83 -8.55 15.57
N PHE A 474 6.23 -9.30 16.59
CA PHE A 474 7.22 -8.84 17.55
C PHE A 474 8.59 -8.58 16.90
N GLU A 475 9.03 -9.47 16.01
CA GLU A 475 10.25 -9.30 15.21
C GLU A 475 10.16 -8.06 14.32
N ALA A 476 9.03 -7.87 13.61
CA ALA A 476 8.82 -6.71 12.76
C ALA A 476 8.88 -5.40 13.55
N LEU A 477 8.27 -5.37 14.75
CA LEU A 477 8.31 -4.23 15.65
C LEU A 477 9.75 -3.90 16.08
N ALA A 478 10.53 -4.91 16.48
CA ALA A 478 11.93 -4.74 16.87
C ALA A 478 12.80 -4.24 15.70
N LEU A 479 12.60 -4.82 14.51
CA LEU A 479 13.33 -4.46 13.30
C LEU A 479 13.05 -3.01 12.88
N VAL A 480 11.78 -2.59 12.88
CA VAL A 480 11.42 -1.20 12.57
C VAL A 480 12.04 -0.23 13.58
N TRP A 481 11.94 -0.51 14.88
CA TRP A 481 12.51 0.37 15.91
C TRP A 481 14.03 0.51 15.80
N LYS A 482 14.74 -0.59 15.49
CA LYS A 482 16.19 -0.58 15.27
C LYS A 482 16.58 0.09 13.96
N ALA A 483 15.84 -0.17 12.88
CA ALA A 483 16.03 0.45 11.56
C ALA A 483 15.86 1.97 11.60
N MET A 484 14.92 2.47 12.39
CA MET A 484 14.68 3.90 12.60
C MET A 484 15.69 4.55 13.58
N GLY A 485 16.63 3.78 14.15
CA GLY A 485 17.55 4.25 15.18
C GLY A 485 16.86 4.63 16.49
N TRP A 486 15.61 4.21 16.70
CA TRP A 486 14.86 4.48 17.94
C TRP A 486 15.24 3.55 19.08
N HIS A 487 15.84 2.42 18.77
CA HIS A 487 16.39 1.47 19.73
C HIS A 487 17.81 1.05 19.28
N PRO A 488 18.79 0.90 20.20
CA PRO A 488 20.15 0.51 19.82
C PRO A 488 20.20 -0.83 19.08
N GLN A 489 21.00 -0.92 18.03
CA GLN A 489 21.00 -2.06 17.11
C GLN A 489 21.33 -3.40 17.79
N ASP A 490 22.37 -3.44 18.63
CA ASP A 490 22.87 -4.67 19.26
C ASP A 490 22.17 -5.05 20.57
N GLU A 491 21.39 -4.13 21.14
CA GLU A 491 20.69 -4.34 22.40
C GLU A 491 19.52 -5.31 22.25
N ASP A 492 19.18 -5.99 23.34
CA ASP A 492 18.02 -6.89 23.36
C ASP A 492 16.70 -6.07 23.29
N PHE A 493 15.62 -6.69 22.81
CA PHE A 493 14.29 -6.11 22.66
C PHE A 493 13.18 -6.96 23.33
N THR A 494 13.51 -8.15 23.83
CA THR A 494 12.56 -9.19 24.26
C THR A 494 11.72 -8.80 25.49
N THR A 495 12.34 -8.18 26.50
CA THR A 495 11.65 -7.85 27.76
C THR A 495 11.20 -6.39 27.82
N PRO A 496 10.15 -6.06 28.61
CA PRO A 496 9.73 -4.66 28.81
C PRO A 496 10.87 -3.74 29.24
N LYS A 497 11.71 -4.19 30.18
CA LYS A 497 12.88 -3.44 30.67
C LYS A 497 13.90 -3.14 29.57
N GLN A 498 14.08 -4.04 28.61
CA GLN A 498 14.96 -3.80 27.47
C GLN A 498 14.34 -2.77 26.51
N ARG A 499 13.02 -2.83 26.29
CA ARG A 499 12.30 -1.87 25.45
C ARG A 499 12.30 -0.44 25.99
N GLU A 500 12.48 -0.25 27.30
CA GLU A 500 12.66 1.08 27.92
C GLU A 500 13.92 1.82 27.43
N LYS A 501 14.88 1.12 26.80
CA LYS A 501 16.04 1.75 26.14
C LYS A 501 15.67 2.50 24.86
N SER A 502 14.44 2.30 24.35
CA SER A 502 13.97 2.96 23.14
C SER A 502 13.63 4.44 23.41
N VAL A 503 14.04 5.33 22.51
CA VAL A 503 13.70 6.76 22.61
C VAL A 503 12.26 7.06 22.17
N VAL A 504 11.70 6.19 21.32
CA VAL A 504 10.27 6.19 20.98
C VAL A 504 9.63 5.01 21.71
N PRO A 505 8.55 5.23 22.48
CA PRO A 505 7.91 4.16 23.24
C PRO A 505 7.42 3.04 22.33
N VAL A 506 7.62 1.79 22.76
CA VAL A 506 7.27 0.59 21.98
C VAL A 506 5.81 0.21 22.26
N PRO A 507 4.95 0.02 21.24
CA PRO A 507 3.57 -0.40 21.45
C PRO A 507 3.46 -1.83 21.99
N GLU A 508 2.37 -2.11 22.69
CA GLU A 508 1.99 -3.46 23.11
C GLU A 508 1.35 -4.24 21.95
N ILE A 509 1.48 -5.57 21.96
CA ILE A 509 0.86 -6.44 20.96
C ILE A 509 -0.27 -7.24 21.64
N GLN A 510 -1.48 -7.14 21.09
CA GLN A 510 -2.66 -7.87 21.54
C GLN A 510 -3.20 -8.76 20.41
N MET A 511 -3.60 -9.99 20.74
CA MET A 511 -4.01 -11.02 19.76
C MET A 511 -5.16 -11.89 20.27
N GLU A 512 -6.02 -11.31 21.11
CA GLU A 512 -7.10 -12.04 21.78
C GLU A 512 -8.39 -12.08 20.95
N TRP A 513 -8.51 -11.22 19.94
CA TRP A 513 -9.69 -11.06 19.10
C TRP A 513 -9.70 -12.04 17.94
N ASP A 514 -10.86 -12.65 17.69
CA ASP A 514 -11.10 -13.49 16.52
C ASP A 514 -11.96 -12.76 15.47
N GLU A 515 -11.61 -12.95 14.19
CA GLU A 515 -12.17 -12.25 13.02
C GLU A 515 -13.70 -12.36 12.95
N ALA A 516 -14.24 -13.57 13.14
CA ALA A 516 -15.69 -13.81 13.06
C ALA A 516 -16.48 -13.10 14.18
N SER A 517 -15.91 -12.96 15.38
CA SER A 517 -16.55 -12.24 16.50
C SER A 517 -16.53 -10.72 16.31
N CYS A 518 -15.54 -10.16 15.61
CA CYS A 518 -15.44 -8.72 15.37
C CYS A 518 -16.67 -8.17 14.63
N GLY A 519 -17.17 -8.89 13.61
CA GLY A 519 -18.40 -8.52 12.90
C GLY A 519 -19.63 -8.47 13.81
N GLN A 520 -19.72 -9.39 14.79
CA GLN A 520 -20.82 -9.42 15.76
C GLN A 520 -20.83 -8.19 16.67
N LEU A 521 -19.64 -7.68 17.06
CA LEU A 521 -19.52 -6.50 17.92
C LEU A 521 -19.97 -5.22 17.23
N VAL A 522 -19.60 -5.05 15.95
CA VAL A 522 -20.05 -3.91 15.14
C VAL A 522 -21.57 -3.92 15.01
N TRP A 523 -22.14 -5.09 14.70
CA TRP A 523 -23.60 -5.27 14.61
C TRP A 523 -24.29 -4.98 15.96
N LEU A 524 -23.81 -5.56 17.07
CA LEU A 524 -24.34 -5.32 18.41
C LEU A 524 -24.30 -3.85 18.81
N TYR A 525 -23.19 -3.15 18.53
CA TYR A 525 -23.05 -1.74 18.84
C TYR A 525 -24.07 -0.90 18.05
N ASN A 526 -24.18 -1.12 16.73
CA ASN A 526 -25.12 -0.39 15.89
C ASN A 526 -26.57 -0.65 16.28
N GLU A 527 -26.95 -1.90 16.56
CA GLU A 527 -28.30 -2.20 17.01
C GLU A 527 -28.59 -1.57 18.38
N ALA A 528 -27.73 -1.79 19.38
CA ALA A 528 -27.97 -1.29 20.72
C ALA A 528 -27.99 0.25 20.79
N ILE A 529 -27.02 0.92 20.15
CA ILE A 529 -26.85 2.37 20.24
C ILE A 529 -27.66 3.11 19.18
N SER A 530 -27.52 2.74 17.91
CA SER A 530 -28.10 3.51 16.79
C SER A 530 -29.57 3.18 16.55
N HIS A 531 -29.95 1.89 16.54
CA HIS A 531 -31.32 1.48 16.23
C HIS A 531 -32.25 1.55 17.45
N TYR A 532 -31.77 1.10 18.61
CA TYR A 532 -32.57 1.05 19.83
C TYR A 532 -32.34 2.24 20.79
N ALA A 533 -31.50 3.22 20.40
CA ALA A 533 -31.20 4.42 21.18
C ALA A 533 -30.74 4.12 22.62
N GLY A 534 -29.87 3.12 22.77
CA GLY A 534 -29.35 2.64 24.05
C GLY A 534 -30.30 1.74 24.84
N ARG A 535 -31.46 1.34 24.30
CA ARG A 535 -32.42 0.44 24.96
C ARG A 535 -32.11 -1.03 24.67
N THR A 536 -30.96 -1.51 25.16
CA THR A 536 -30.42 -2.85 24.90
C THR A 536 -31.37 -4.00 25.27
N GLU A 537 -32.16 -3.87 26.34
CA GLU A 537 -33.14 -4.91 26.70
C GLU A 537 -34.27 -5.07 25.68
N SER A 538 -34.75 -3.96 25.12
CA SER A 538 -35.78 -3.99 24.08
C SER A 538 -35.25 -4.64 22.80
N PHE A 539 -33.99 -4.35 22.46
CA PHE A 539 -33.26 -5.00 21.38
C PHE A 539 -33.17 -6.52 21.55
N PHE A 540 -32.71 -6.99 22.70
CA PHE A 540 -32.58 -8.42 22.97
C PHE A 540 -33.94 -9.13 22.96
N ASN A 541 -34.96 -8.52 23.57
CA ASN A 541 -36.29 -9.12 23.61
C ASN A 541 -36.97 -9.17 22.23
N ALA A 542 -36.74 -8.17 21.37
CA ALA A 542 -37.28 -8.15 20.02
C ALA A 542 -36.70 -9.26 19.12
N LEU A 543 -35.42 -9.60 19.33
CA LEU A 543 -34.71 -10.56 18.50
C LEU A 543 -34.61 -11.95 19.11
N ALA A 544 -34.85 -12.13 20.41
CA ALA A 544 -34.92 -13.45 20.99
C ALA A 544 -35.99 -14.30 20.29
N ARG A 545 -35.63 -15.53 19.90
CA ARG A 545 -36.55 -16.46 19.26
C ARG A 545 -37.55 -17.02 20.29
N PRO A 546 -38.87 -16.98 20.03
CA PRO A 546 -39.87 -17.49 20.95
C PRO A 546 -39.87 -19.03 21.03
N ASP A 547 -39.36 -19.70 20.00
CA ASP A 547 -39.23 -21.17 19.96
C ASP A 547 -38.00 -21.69 20.70
N ARG A 548 -37.07 -20.81 21.11
CA ARG A 548 -35.89 -21.18 21.91
C ARG A 548 -36.23 -21.10 23.40
N GLN A 549 -36.15 -22.21 24.10
CA GLN A 549 -36.30 -22.22 25.56
C GLN A 549 -35.14 -21.45 26.22
N PRO A 550 -35.40 -20.61 27.23
CA PRO A 550 -34.34 -19.94 27.99
C PRO A 550 -33.44 -20.98 28.68
N GLU A 551 -32.15 -20.66 28.79
CA GLU A 551 -31.24 -21.39 29.68
C GLU A 551 -31.76 -21.34 31.13
N PRO A 552 -31.58 -22.39 31.95
CA PRO A 552 -32.00 -22.38 33.34
C PRO A 552 -31.42 -21.19 34.11
N GLY A 553 -32.29 -20.34 34.67
CA GLY A 553 -31.89 -19.15 35.42
C GLY A 553 -31.72 -17.87 34.59
N VAL A 554 -31.87 -17.93 33.25
CA VAL A 554 -31.83 -16.76 32.38
C VAL A 554 -33.25 -16.25 32.12
N VAL A 555 -33.47 -14.95 32.36
CA VAL A 555 -34.76 -14.31 32.07
C VAL A 555 -34.99 -14.25 30.55
N PRO A 556 -36.17 -14.68 30.04
CA PRO A 556 -36.50 -14.56 28.63
C PRO A 556 -36.28 -13.12 28.12
N GLY A 557 -35.74 -12.98 26.90
CA GLY A 557 -35.49 -11.68 26.27
C GLY A 557 -34.26 -10.94 26.79
N ARG A 558 -33.42 -11.55 27.65
CA ARG A 558 -32.13 -10.99 28.10
C ARG A 558 -30.90 -11.72 27.55
N ALA A 559 -31.08 -12.61 26.58
CA ALA A 559 -29.97 -13.32 25.95
C ALA A 559 -30.20 -13.56 24.46
N LEU A 560 -29.12 -13.49 23.68
CA LEU A 560 -29.10 -13.74 22.24
C LEU A 560 -27.96 -14.70 21.89
N ARG A 561 -28.23 -15.68 21.01
CA ARG A 561 -27.21 -16.46 20.31
C ARG A 561 -27.04 -15.89 18.92
N VAL A 562 -25.88 -15.33 18.65
CA VAL A 562 -25.52 -14.75 17.36
C VAL A 562 -24.50 -15.66 16.70
N ALA A 563 -24.79 -16.07 15.47
CA ALA A 563 -23.82 -16.72 14.60
C ALA A 563 -23.27 -15.70 13.61
N SER A 564 -21.99 -15.83 13.25
CA SER A 564 -21.40 -15.15 12.11
C SER A 564 -20.72 -16.16 11.19
N ILE A 565 -20.94 -16.03 9.88
CA ILE A 565 -20.15 -16.69 8.83
C ILE A 565 -19.37 -15.59 8.12
N ASP A 566 -18.04 -15.71 8.12
CA ASP A 566 -17.15 -14.81 7.38
C ASP A 566 -16.45 -15.56 6.26
N ILE A 567 -16.68 -15.17 5.02
CA ILE A 567 -16.02 -15.77 3.85
C ILE A 567 -14.96 -14.82 3.34
N GLY A 568 -13.72 -15.03 3.75
CA GLY A 568 -12.57 -14.27 3.28
C GLY A 568 -12.07 -14.72 1.90
N GLY A 569 -10.88 -14.27 1.54
CA GLY A 569 -10.21 -14.73 0.32
C GLY A 569 -9.71 -16.17 0.43
N GLY A 570 -9.15 -16.57 1.59
CA GLY A 570 -8.56 -17.91 1.75
C GLY A 570 -9.13 -18.77 2.88
N THR A 571 -10.00 -18.23 3.74
CA THR A 571 -10.67 -18.98 4.80
C THR A 571 -12.15 -18.62 4.89
N THR A 572 -12.96 -19.61 5.29
CA THR A 572 -14.33 -19.41 5.74
C THR A 572 -14.36 -19.68 7.24
N ASP A 573 -14.65 -18.67 8.04
CA ASP A 573 -14.62 -18.73 9.49
C ASP A 573 -16.03 -18.56 10.06
N MET A 574 -16.32 -19.22 11.18
CA MET A 574 -17.60 -19.11 11.89
C MET A 574 -17.39 -19.00 13.39
N ALA A 575 -18.19 -18.15 14.02
CA ALA A 575 -18.32 -18.08 15.48
C ALA A 575 -19.80 -18.05 15.90
N ILE A 576 -20.11 -18.73 17.00
CA ILE A 576 -21.41 -18.69 17.66
C ILE A 576 -21.19 -18.20 19.08
N VAL A 577 -21.71 -17.02 19.40
CA VAL A 577 -21.55 -16.37 20.70
C VAL A 577 -22.91 -16.20 21.37
N HIS A 578 -22.98 -16.58 22.64
CA HIS A 578 -24.11 -16.30 23.50
C HIS A 578 -23.86 -15.00 24.25
N TYR A 579 -24.63 -13.97 23.95
CA TYR A 579 -24.61 -12.70 24.64
C TYR A 579 -25.69 -12.68 25.71
N GLN A 580 -25.32 -12.29 26.92
CA GLN A 580 -26.25 -12.18 28.05
C GLN A 580 -26.16 -10.78 28.67
N LEU A 581 -27.32 -10.18 28.97
CA LEU A 581 -27.40 -8.92 29.69
C LEU A 581 -27.20 -9.15 31.19
N ASP A 582 -26.42 -8.28 31.84
CA ASP A 582 -26.33 -8.24 33.30
C ASP A 582 -27.59 -7.65 33.94
N ASP A 583 -27.63 -7.55 35.28
CA ASP A 583 -28.75 -6.97 36.04
C ASP A 583 -28.75 -5.43 36.05
N GLY A 584 -28.00 -4.77 35.15
CA GLY A 584 -28.00 -3.32 34.99
C GLY A 584 -29.37 -2.77 34.55
N VAL A 585 -29.60 -1.47 34.74
CA VAL A 585 -30.85 -0.80 34.35
C VAL A 585 -30.55 0.39 33.44
N GLY A 586 -31.32 0.55 32.36
CA GLY A 586 -31.20 1.67 31.42
C GLY A 586 -29.91 1.62 30.59
N ALA A 587 -29.18 2.74 30.51
CA ALA A 587 -27.94 2.84 29.74
C ALA A 587 -26.73 2.09 30.37
N ASN A 588 -26.90 1.52 31.57
CA ASN A 588 -25.83 0.83 32.32
C ASN A 588 -25.87 -0.70 32.16
N VAL A 589 -26.67 -1.23 31.24
CA VAL A 589 -26.73 -2.67 30.96
C VAL A 589 -25.47 -3.10 30.21
N LYS A 590 -24.75 -4.08 30.75
CA LYS A 590 -23.58 -4.67 30.07
C LYS A 590 -23.96 -5.94 29.33
N ILE A 591 -23.37 -6.10 28.14
CA ILE A 591 -23.48 -7.31 27.33
C ILE A 591 -22.26 -8.19 27.61
N THR A 592 -22.47 -9.39 28.14
CA THR A 592 -21.41 -10.36 28.42
C THR A 592 -21.38 -11.45 27.35
N PRO A 593 -20.28 -11.61 26.59
CA PRO A 593 -20.14 -12.66 25.59
C PRO A 593 -19.70 -14.00 26.19
N HIS A 594 -20.28 -15.08 25.72
CA HIS A 594 -19.87 -16.46 25.97
C HIS A 594 -19.76 -17.22 24.65
N LEU A 595 -18.53 -17.46 24.19
CA LEU A 595 -18.28 -18.22 22.97
C LEU A 595 -18.77 -19.67 23.14
N LEU A 596 -19.73 -20.10 22.31
CA LEU A 596 -20.27 -21.46 22.34
C LEU A 596 -19.54 -22.38 21.37
N PHE A 597 -19.28 -21.88 20.17
CA PHE A 597 -18.70 -22.67 19.09
C PHE A 597 -17.91 -21.79 18.14
N ARG A 598 -16.84 -22.34 17.56
CA ARG A 598 -16.11 -21.73 16.45
C ARG A 598 -15.52 -22.80 15.56
N GLU A 599 -15.44 -22.51 14.27
CA GLU A 599 -14.83 -23.40 13.28
C GLU A 599 -14.29 -22.58 12.12
N GLY A 600 -13.36 -23.13 11.35
CA GLY A 600 -12.81 -22.47 10.17
C GLY A 600 -12.28 -23.45 9.12
N PHE A 601 -12.46 -23.11 7.86
CA PHE A 601 -12.11 -23.93 6.70
C PHE A 601 -11.12 -23.20 5.80
N LYS A 602 -10.11 -23.91 5.27
CA LYS A 602 -9.18 -23.39 4.25
C LYS A 602 -9.78 -23.44 2.83
N VAL A 603 -11.07 -23.10 2.72
CA VAL A 603 -11.84 -23.04 1.48
C VAL A 603 -12.66 -21.75 1.51
N ALA A 604 -12.52 -20.89 0.51
CA ALA A 604 -13.15 -19.56 0.51
C ALA A 604 -13.26 -18.93 -0.91
N GLY A 605 -13.08 -17.62 -1.01
CA GLY A 605 -13.19 -16.87 -2.27
C GLY A 605 -12.17 -17.24 -3.35
N ASP A 606 -10.94 -17.61 -2.98
CA ASP A 606 -9.89 -18.01 -3.94
C ASP A 606 -10.26 -19.35 -4.61
N ASP A 607 -10.89 -20.28 -3.87
CA ASP A 607 -11.37 -21.55 -4.40
C ASP A 607 -12.58 -21.35 -5.33
N LEU A 608 -13.46 -20.41 -4.96
CA LEU A 608 -14.57 -19.99 -5.82
C LEU A 608 -14.07 -19.39 -7.14
N LEU A 609 -13.02 -18.57 -7.10
CA LEU A 609 -12.36 -18.05 -8.31
C LEU A 609 -11.79 -19.19 -9.16
N LEU A 610 -11.14 -20.17 -8.54
CA LEU A 610 -10.63 -21.35 -9.23
C LEU A 610 -11.75 -22.16 -9.89
N ASP A 611 -12.86 -22.39 -9.18
CA ASP A 611 -14.05 -23.07 -9.73
C ASP A 611 -14.58 -22.34 -10.97
N ILE A 612 -14.66 -21.01 -10.94
CA ILE A 612 -15.09 -20.20 -12.09
C ILE A 612 -14.13 -20.34 -13.27
N ILE A 613 -12.82 -20.27 -13.02
CA ILE A 613 -11.81 -20.43 -14.08
C ILE A 613 -11.94 -21.82 -14.73
N GLN A 614 -12.08 -22.87 -13.93
CA GLN A 614 -12.20 -24.24 -14.41
C GLN A 614 -13.53 -24.54 -15.12
N ARG A 615 -14.64 -23.95 -14.66
CA ARG A 615 -15.98 -24.19 -15.21
C ARG A 615 -16.32 -23.31 -16.41
N CYS A 616 -15.77 -22.10 -16.48
CA CYS A 616 -16.18 -21.11 -17.47
C CYS A 616 -15.04 -20.75 -18.43
N VAL A 617 -13.90 -20.31 -17.88
CA VAL A 617 -12.82 -19.69 -18.67
C VAL A 617 -12.06 -20.73 -19.48
N LEU A 618 -11.56 -21.79 -18.85
CA LEU A 618 -10.79 -22.84 -19.52
C LEU A 618 -11.62 -23.60 -20.57
N PRO A 619 -12.88 -24.00 -20.32
CA PRO A 619 -13.72 -24.66 -21.33
C PRO A 619 -14.01 -23.78 -22.55
N SER A 620 -14.15 -22.46 -22.35
CA SER A 620 -14.35 -21.51 -23.45
C SER A 620 -13.10 -21.42 -24.34
N LEU A 621 -11.92 -21.34 -23.72
CA LEU A 621 -10.64 -21.39 -24.43
C LEU A 621 -10.45 -22.73 -25.17
N GLN A 622 -10.75 -23.85 -24.52
CA GLN A 622 -10.68 -25.18 -25.14
C GLN A 622 -11.57 -25.26 -26.39
N THR A 623 -12.81 -24.80 -26.28
CA THR A 623 -13.77 -24.79 -27.39
C THR A 623 -13.29 -23.91 -28.54
N ALA A 624 -12.73 -22.74 -28.25
CA ALA A 624 -12.17 -21.84 -29.26
C ALA A 624 -10.97 -22.47 -29.99
N LEU A 625 -10.06 -23.14 -29.26
CA LEU A 625 -8.91 -23.84 -29.84
C LEU A 625 -9.35 -25.00 -30.75
N GLN A 626 -10.34 -25.79 -30.32
CA GLN A 626 -10.92 -26.86 -31.14
C GLN A 626 -11.54 -26.33 -32.44
N ARG A 627 -12.28 -25.22 -32.36
CA ARG A 627 -12.85 -24.55 -33.55
C ARG A 627 -11.77 -24.00 -34.48
N ALA A 628 -10.62 -23.59 -33.94
CA ALA A 628 -9.48 -23.13 -34.71
C ALA A 628 -8.69 -24.28 -35.36
N GLY A 629 -9.01 -25.54 -35.05
CA GLY A 629 -8.40 -26.73 -35.67
C GLY A 629 -7.37 -27.46 -34.80
N VAL A 630 -7.21 -27.10 -33.53
CA VAL A 630 -6.35 -27.83 -32.60
C VAL A 630 -6.98 -29.19 -32.28
N THR A 631 -6.30 -30.28 -32.66
CA THR A 631 -6.80 -31.66 -32.54
C THR A 631 -7.05 -32.09 -31.09
N ASP A 632 -6.10 -31.81 -30.20
CA ASP A 632 -6.19 -32.14 -28.77
C ASP A 632 -5.98 -30.90 -27.91
N ALA A 633 -6.99 -30.03 -27.88
CA ALA A 633 -6.95 -28.80 -27.09
C ALA A 633 -6.86 -29.08 -25.58
N ALA A 634 -7.40 -30.20 -25.10
CA ALA A 634 -7.35 -30.55 -23.68
C ALA A 634 -5.90 -30.87 -23.24
N ALA A 635 -5.18 -31.67 -24.02
CA ALA A 635 -3.76 -31.96 -23.76
C ALA A 635 -2.88 -30.70 -23.87
N LEU A 636 -3.16 -29.81 -24.83
CA LEU A 636 -2.47 -28.54 -24.95
C LEU A 636 -2.64 -27.67 -23.70
N LEU A 637 -3.88 -27.50 -23.24
CA LEU A 637 -4.17 -26.73 -22.01
C LEU A 637 -3.57 -27.38 -20.77
N ALA A 638 -3.57 -28.71 -20.67
CA ALA A 638 -2.89 -29.42 -19.59
C ALA A 638 -1.37 -29.21 -19.62
N THR A 639 -0.77 -29.11 -20.81
CA THR A 639 0.67 -28.83 -20.96
C THR A 639 0.99 -27.39 -20.59
N LEU A 640 0.15 -26.45 -21.01
CA LEU A 640 0.31 -25.03 -20.74
C LEU A 640 0.04 -24.69 -19.27
N PHE A 641 -1.00 -25.25 -18.66
CA PHE A 641 -1.55 -24.76 -17.39
C PHE A 641 -1.69 -25.84 -16.31
N GLY A 642 -1.49 -27.11 -16.65
CA GLY A 642 -1.55 -28.22 -15.72
C GLY A 642 -0.27 -28.41 -14.90
N ASP A 643 -0.31 -29.40 -14.02
CA ASP A 643 0.83 -29.79 -13.20
C ASP A 643 1.81 -30.64 -14.00
N SER A 644 2.85 -30.00 -14.54
CA SER A 644 3.90 -30.67 -15.32
C SER A 644 5.11 -31.08 -14.49
N GLY A 645 5.13 -30.82 -13.17
CA GLY A 645 6.28 -31.12 -12.29
C GLY A 645 7.60 -30.41 -12.67
N ARG A 646 7.58 -29.47 -13.63
CA ARG A 646 8.77 -28.74 -14.11
C ARG A 646 9.06 -27.52 -13.24
N ILE A 647 10.30 -27.41 -12.75
CA ILE A 647 10.80 -26.39 -11.80
C ILE A 647 11.62 -25.31 -12.55
N ASP A 648 11.14 -24.85 -13.71
CA ASP A 648 11.89 -23.93 -14.60
C ASP A 648 11.12 -22.62 -14.92
N THR A 649 11.67 -21.81 -15.84
CA THR A 649 11.08 -20.56 -16.35
C THR A 649 9.63 -20.71 -16.85
N GLN A 650 9.21 -21.92 -17.25
CA GLN A 650 7.82 -22.18 -17.62
C GLN A 650 6.88 -22.11 -16.40
N ALA A 651 7.37 -22.41 -15.19
CA ALA A 651 6.59 -22.23 -13.96
C ALA A 651 6.27 -20.74 -13.70
N ILE A 652 7.22 -19.85 -13.92
CA ILE A 652 7.00 -18.40 -13.76
C ILE A 652 6.02 -17.90 -14.82
N LEU A 653 6.17 -18.29 -16.08
CA LEU A 653 5.23 -17.90 -17.15
C LEU A 653 3.81 -18.46 -16.93
N ARG A 654 3.67 -19.66 -16.35
CA ARG A 654 2.38 -20.20 -15.89
C ARG A 654 1.76 -19.33 -14.80
N GLN A 655 2.54 -18.98 -13.78
CA GLN A 655 2.09 -18.08 -12.71
C GLN A 655 1.68 -16.70 -13.27
N GLN A 656 2.46 -16.15 -14.19
CA GLN A 656 2.15 -14.88 -14.85
C GLN A 656 0.90 -14.99 -15.73
N THR A 657 0.70 -16.10 -16.42
CA THR A 657 -0.55 -16.34 -17.18
C THR A 657 -1.75 -16.38 -16.25
N ALA A 658 -1.67 -17.09 -15.12
CA ALA A 658 -2.75 -17.10 -14.13
C ALA A 658 -3.05 -15.69 -13.60
N LEU A 659 -2.01 -14.92 -13.26
CA LEU A 659 -2.13 -13.58 -12.69
C LEU A 659 -2.65 -12.53 -13.69
N GLN A 660 -2.22 -12.60 -14.95
CA GLN A 660 -2.49 -11.58 -15.97
C GLN A 660 -3.67 -11.90 -16.88
N LEU A 661 -4.06 -13.18 -16.98
CA LEU A 661 -5.15 -13.64 -17.83
C LEU A 661 -6.29 -14.28 -17.03
N PHE A 662 -6.05 -15.40 -16.34
CA PHE A 662 -7.15 -16.18 -15.77
C PHE A 662 -7.80 -15.54 -14.54
N MET A 663 -7.02 -14.99 -13.61
CA MET A 663 -7.57 -14.31 -12.44
C MET A 663 -8.41 -13.08 -12.84
N PRO A 664 -7.94 -12.17 -13.71
CA PRO A 664 -8.78 -11.06 -14.20
C PRO A 664 -10.07 -11.53 -14.88
N LEU A 665 -10.01 -12.55 -15.75
CA LEU A 665 -11.20 -13.09 -16.41
C LEU A 665 -12.18 -13.71 -15.41
N GLY A 666 -11.68 -14.49 -14.44
CA GLY A 666 -12.52 -15.07 -13.40
C GLY A 666 -13.17 -14.01 -12.50
N HIS A 667 -12.43 -12.96 -12.14
CA HIS A 667 -12.99 -11.82 -11.41
C HIS A 667 -14.03 -11.05 -12.23
N ALA A 668 -13.85 -10.90 -13.55
CA ALA A 668 -14.85 -10.27 -14.41
C ALA A 668 -16.16 -11.08 -14.43
N VAL A 669 -16.07 -12.42 -14.47
CA VAL A 669 -17.24 -13.30 -14.35
C VAL A 669 -17.93 -13.14 -12.99
N LEU A 670 -17.16 -13.19 -11.90
CA LEU A 670 -17.70 -13.04 -10.55
C LEU A 670 -18.37 -11.68 -10.35
N SER A 671 -17.74 -10.60 -10.81
CA SER A 671 -18.27 -9.24 -10.72
C SER A 671 -19.55 -9.07 -11.54
N ALA A 672 -19.62 -9.65 -12.74
CA ALA A 672 -20.82 -9.60 -13.56
C ALA A 672 -21.96 -10.43 -12.93
N TRP A 673 -21.64 -11.56 -12.30
CA TRP A 673 -22.61 -12.37 -11.58
C TRP A 673 -23.13 -11.67 -10.31
N GLU A 674 -22.24 -11.01 -9.55
CA GLU A 674 -22.60 -10.20 -8.39
C GLU A 674 -23.60 -9.09 -8.74
N GLN A 675 -23.42 -8.44 -9.89
CA GLN A 675 -24.26 -7.33 -10.36
C GLN A 675 -25.53 -7.78 -11.11
N SER A 676 -25.74 -9.10 -11.27
CA SER A 676 -26.85 -9.63 -12.04
C SER A 676 -28.21 -9.49 -11.34
N ASP A 677 -29.27 -9.29 -12.12
CA ASP A 677 -30.64 -9.37 -11.62
C ASP A 677 -31.05 -10.84 -11.47
N ILE A 678 -31.24 -11.26 -10.22
CA ILE A 678 -31.64 -12.62 -9.87
C ILE A 678 -33.01 -13.03 -10.42
N ASN A 679 -33.83 -12.06 -10.83
CA ASN A 679 -35.16 -12.32 -11.39
C ASN A 679 -35.15 -12.42 -12.92
N ASP A 680 -34.03 -12.10 -13.58
CA ASP A 680 -33.88 -12.24 -15.03
C ASP A 680 -33.29 -13.63 -15.36
N PRO A 681 -34.09 -14.56 -15.92
CA PRO A 681 -33.61 -15.89 -16.29
C PRO A 681 -32.62 -15.88 -17.45
N PHE A 682 -32.50 -14.76 -18.18
CA PHE A 682 -31.56 -14.57 -19.27
C PHE A 682 -30.29 -13.83 -18.85
N ALA A 683 -30.16 -13.46 -17.57
CA ALA A 683 -28.97 -12.82 -17.06
C ALA A 683 -27.72 -13.69 -17.31
N GLY A 684 -26.70 -13.08 -17.90
CA GLY A 684 -25.49 -13.77 -18.30
C GLY A 684 -24.38 -12.81 -18.71
N LEU A 685 -23.20 -13.39 -18.97
CA LEU A 685 -22.04 -12.68 -19.49
C LEU A 685 -21.78 -13.14 -20.93
N HIS A 686 -21.79 -12.17 -21.85
CA HIS A 686 -21.55 -12.39 -23.27
C HIS A 686 -20.48 -11.39 -23.75
N ALA A 687 -19.22 -11.81 -23.71
CA ALA A 687 -18.08 -10.95 -24.04
C ALA A 687 -16.94 -11.78 -24.64
N THR A 688 -15.89 -11.13 -25.14
CA THR A 688 -14.62 -11.80 -25.47
C THR A 688 -13.63 -11.67 -24.31
N PHE A 689 -12.56 -12.47 -24.31
CA PHE A 689 -11.47 -12.30 -23.33
C PHE A 689 -10.88 -10.88 -23.40
N GLY A 690 -10.74 -10.31 -24.60
CA GLY A 690 -10.23 -8.95 -24.78
C GLY A 690 -11.11 -7.89 -24.13
N ASP A 691 -12.43 -8.03 -24.23
CA ASP A 691 -13.39 -7.07 -23.64
C ASP A 691 -13.33 -7.03 -22.12
N LEU A 692 -12.95 -8.14 -21.48
CA LEU A 692 -12.95 -8.30 -20.02
C LEU A 692 -11.61 -7.96 -19.36
N LEU A 693 -10.55 -7.77 -20.14
CA LEU A 693 -9.21 -7.47 -19.62
C LEU A 693 -8.97 -5.96 -19.58
N ILE A 694 -8.77 -5.42 -18.37
CA ILE A 694 -8.41 -4.00 -18.16
C ILE A 694 -7.00 -3.70 -18.68
N ARG A 695 -6.08 -4.67 -18.58
CA ARG A 695 -4.70 -4.57 -19.07
C ARG A 695 -4.37 -5.81 -19.89
N ARG A 696 -3.67 -5.61 -21.00
CA ARG A 696 -3.16 -6.74 -21.79
C ARG A 696 -2.04 -7.45 -21.03
N PRO A 697 -1.96 -8.79 -21.11
CA PRO A 697 -0.81 -9.51 -20.62
C PRO A 697 0.48 -9.03 -21.28
N THR A 698 1.58 -9.15 -20.55
CA THR A 698 2.94 -8.85 -21.04
C THR A 698 3.28 -9.67 -22.29
N SER A 699 4.18 -9.14 -23.12
CA SER A 699 4.61 -9.80 -24.34
C SER A 699 5.15 -11.21 -24.11
N ASN A 700 5.78 -11.47 -22.95
CA ASN A 700 6.32 -12.79 -22.64
C ASN A 700 5.22 -13.82 -22.35
N VAL A 701 4.17 -13.43 -21.63
CA VAL A 701 2.98 -14.27 -21.44
C VAL A 701 2.30 -14.53 -22.78
N MET A 702 2.13 -13.49 -23.60
CA MET A 702 1.54 -13.63 -24.93
C MET A 702 2.36 -14.56 -25.82
N ASN A 703 3.68 -14.40 -25.87
CA ASN A 703 4.57 -15.26 -26.65
C ASN A 703 4.55 -16.71 -26.16
N TYR A 704 4.55 -16.93 -24.83
CA TYR A 704 4.46 -18.26 -24.22
C TYR A 704 3.21 -19.01 -24.69
N ILE A 705 2.06 -18.35 -24.65
CA ILE A 705 0.79 -18.95 -25.05
C ILE A 705 0.74 -19.13 -26.58
N GLN A 706 1.12 -18.10 -27.34
CA GLN A 706 1.05 -18.10 -28.80
C GLN A 706 1.94 -19.19 -29.41
N GLN A 707 3.18 -19.35 -28.92
CA GLN A 707 4.10 -20.36 -29.44
C GLN A 707 3.55 -21.79 -29.30
N ALA A 708 2.91 -22.09 -28.16
CA ALA A 708 2.32 -23.40 -27.93
C ALA A 708 1.09 -23.64 -28.82
N ILE A 709 0.25 -22.61 -29.01
CA ILE A 709 -0.93 -22.69 -29.88
C ILE A 709 -0.53 -22.82 -31.34
N ASP A 710 0.40 -21.99 -31.83
CA ASP A 710 0.87 -22.01 -33.22
C ASP A 710 1.47 -23.37 -33.59
N HIS A 711 2.19 -24.01 -32.66
CA HIS A 711 2.73 -25.35 -32.88
C HIS A 711 1.64 -26.44 -32.97
N ALA A 712 0.52 -26.25 -32.26
CA ALA A 712 -0.59 -27.18 -32.22
C ALA A 712 -1.60 -26.99 -33.36
N LEU A 713 -1.55 -25.85 -34.07
CA LEU A 713 -2.42 -25.54 -35.19
C LEU A 713 -1.96 -26.24 -36.48
N PRO A 714 -2.89 -26.67 -37.36
CA PRO A 714 -2.54 -27.18 -38.68
C PRO A 714 -1.80 -26.15 -39.52
N SER A 715 -0.83 -26.59 -40.34
CA SER A 715 -0.08 -25.72 -41.25
C SER A 715 -1.01 -24.90 -42.16
N GLY A 716 -0.82 -23.58 -42.18
CA GLY A 716 -1.64 -22.65 -42.98
C GLY A 716 -2.93 -22.18 -42.32
N SER A 717 -3.18 -22.56 -41.06
CA SER A 717 -4.27 -22.00 -40.26
C SER A 717 -4.06 -20.51 -39.99
N PRO A 718 -5.13 -19.71 -39.87
CA PRO A 718 -5.00 -18.32 -39.44
C PRO A 718 -4.42 -18.24 -38.02
N THR A 719 -3.72 -17.16 -37.71
CA THR A 719 -3.20 -16.91 -36.37
C THR A 719 -4.34 -16.87 -35.36
N PHE A 720 -4.24 -17.67 -34.30
CA PHE A 720 -5.21 -17.65 -33.21
C PHE A 720 -4.96 -16.43 -32.33
N ASP A 721 -6.01 -15.64 -32.10
CA ASP A 721 -5.96 -14.49 -31.19
C ASP A 721 -6.76 -14.80 -29.92
N ILE A 722 -6.03 -14.92 -28.80
CA ILE A 722 -6.61 -15.24 -27.50
C ILE A 722 -7.63 -14.19 -27.03
N PHE A 723 -7.51 -12.93 -27.47
CA PHE A 723 -8.44 -11.88 -27.08
C PHE A 723 -9.82 -12.05 -27.71
N ASN A 724 -9.91 -12.76 -28.85
CA ASN A 724 -11.18 -13.00 -29.53
C ASN A 724 -11.93 -14.24 -29.01
N VAL A 725 -11.41 -14.92 -27.98
CA VAL A 725 -12.06 -16.08 -27.39
C VAL A 725 -13.39 -15.65 -26.76
N PRO A 726 -14.55 -16.19 -27.21
CA PRO A 726 -15.83 -15.82 -26.66
C PRO A 726 -16.05 -16.49 -25.31
N LEU A 727 -16.50 -15.71 -24.33
CA LEU A 727 -16.96 -16.15 -23.03
C LEU A 727 -18.48 -15.94 -22.94
N GLN A 728 -19.22 -17.04 -22.85
CA GLN A 728 -20.68 -17.07 -22.92
C GLN A 728 -21.19 -17.86 -21.71
N ILE A 729 -21.75 -17.16 -20.71
CA ILE A 729 -22.12 -17.75 -19.42
C ILE A 729 -23.54 -17.34 -19.08
N GLN A 730 -24.38 -18.32 -18.75
CA GLN A 730 -25.69 -18.06 -18.14
C GLN A 730 -25.58 -18.18 -16.62
N PHE A 731 -25.97 -17.14 -15.88
CA PHE A 731 -25.79 -17.13 -14.43
C PHE A 731 -26.69 -18.10 -13.68
N SER A 732 -27.84 -18.44 -14.26
CA SER A 732 -28.73 -19.51 -13.76
C SER A 732 -28.00 -20.85 -13.65
N GLN A 733 -27.15 -21.20 -14.63
CA GLN A 733 -26.37 -22.44 -14.62
C GLN A 733 -25.34 -22.45 -13.49
N LEU A 734 -24.71 -21.31 -13.19
CA LEU A 734 -23.78 -21.19 -12.07
C LEU A 734 -24.50 -21.36 -10.73
N GLN A 735 -25.67 -20.76 -10.59
CA GLN A 735 -26.51 -20.90 -9.40
C GLN A 735 -26.98 -22.34 -9.20
N GLU A 736 -27.45 -23.02 -10.25
CA GLU A 736 -27.82 -24.43 -10.21
C GLU A 736 -26.64 -25.32 -9.80
N ALA A 737 -25.46 -25.09 -10.38
CA ALA A 737 -24.26 -25.84 -10.02
C ALA A 737 -23.84 -25.64 -8.56
N LEU A 738 -24.00 -24.42 -8.02
CA LEU A 738 -23.72 -24.12 -6.62
C LEU A 738 -24.72 -24.82 -5.69
N LEU A 739 -26.02 -24.76 -5.99
CA LEU A 739 -27.06 -25.48 -5.24
C LEU A 739 -26.91 -27.01 -5.33
N ALA A 740 -26.41 -27.53 -6.45
CA ALA A 740 -26.12 -28.94 -6.64
C ALA A 740 -24.82 -29.41 -5.96
N GLY A 741 -24.15 -28.55 -5.19
CA GLY A 741 -22.93 -28.92 -4.45
C GLY A 741 -21.68 -29.06 -5.31
N GLN A 742 -21.67 -28.47 -6.50
CA GLN A 742 -20.55 -28.63 -7.43
C GLN A 742 -19.44 -27.59 -7.20
N PHE A 743 -19.70 -26.55 -6.43
CA PHE A 743 -18.67 -25.58 -6.01
C PHE A 743 -17.99 -26.04 -4.72
N THR A 744 -16.68 -25.82 -4.64
CA THR A 744 -15.84 -26.22 -3.51
C THR A 744 -16.32 -25.60 -2.19
N LEU A 745 -16.85 -24.37 -2.25
CA LEU A 745 -17.41 -23.64 -1.12
C LEU A 745 -18.68 -24.27 -0.50
N THR A 746 -19.38 -25.15 -1.23
CA THR A 746 -20.68 -25.69 -0.80
C THR A 746 -20.54 -26.53 0.47
N THR A 747 -19.55 -27.43 0.54
CA THR A 747 -19.37 -28.36 1.67
C THR A 747 -19.12 -27.63 3.00
N PRO A 748 -18.20 -26.65 3.10
CA PRO A 748 -18.07 -25.79 4.28
C PRO A 748 -19.39 -25.11 4.68
N LEU A 749 -20.13 -24.55 3.70
CA LEU A 749 -21.40 -23.84 3.97
C LEU A 749 -22.49 -24.76 4.53
N HIS A 750 -22.58 -26.00 4.06
CA HIS A 750 -23.46 -27.01 4.65
C HIS A 750 -23.10 -27.28 6.12
N ALA A 751 -21.81 -27.51 6.41
CA ALA A 751 -21.34 -27.83 7.75
C ALA A 751 -21.59 -26.68 8.76
N VAL A 752 -21.31 -25.43 8.37
CA VAL A 752 -21.56 -24.26 9.23
C VAL A 752 -23.06 -24.04 9.45
N CYS A 753 -23.89 -24.21 8.42
CA CYS A 753 -25.35 -24.05 8.56
C CYS A 753 -25.97 -25.12 9.46
N GLU A 754 -25.46 -26.35 9.42
CA GLU A 754 -25.86 -27.43 10.34
C GLU A 754 -25.51 -27.08 11.80
N ALA A 755 -24.31 -26.57 12.05
CA ALA A 755 -23.90 -26.11 13.37
C ALA A 755 -24.80 -24.97 13.88
N ILE A 756 -25.06 -23.96 13.06
CA ILE A 756 -25.94 -22.83 13.44
C ILE A 756 -27.34 -23.31 13.82
N SER A 757 -27.88 -24.26 13.04
CA SER A 757 -29.17 -24.89 13.32
C SER A 757 -29.16 -25.64 14.66
N HIS A 758 -28.10 -26.43 14.91
CA HIS A 758 -27.91 -27.18 16.15
C HIS A 758 -27.89 -26.27 17.39
N TYR A 759 -27.22 -25.12 17.33
CA TYR A 759 -27.16 -24.17 18.45
C TYR A 759 -28.41 -23.29 18.59
N HIS A 760 -29.40 -23.44 17.70
CA HIS A 760 -30.65 -22.68 17.71
C HIS A 760 -30.40 -21.16 17.76
N CYS A 761 -29.50 -20.68 16.89
CA CYS A 761 -29.13 -19.26 16.87
C CYS A 761 -30.35 -18.37 16.60
N ASP A 762 -30.35 -17.20 17.26
CA ASP A 762 -31.39 -16.19 17.12
C ASP A 762 -31.22 -15.40 15.82
N ILE A 763 -29.96 -15.14 15.44
CA ILE A 763 -29.55 -14.35 14.26
C ILE A 763 -28.30 -14.96 13.64
N LEU A 764 -28.22 -14.86 12.31
CA LEU A 764 -27.02 -15.13 11.53
C LEU A 764 -26.54 -13.85 10.85
N LEU A 765 -25.30 -13.46 11.10
CA LEU A 765 -24.58 -12.44 10.35
C LEU A 765 -23.74 -13.10 9.27
N VAL A 766 -23.75 -12.54 8.05
CA VAL A 766 -22.97 -13.07 6.94
C VAL A 766 -22.09 -11.95 6.39
N THR A 767 -20.76 -12.17 6.42
CA THR A 767 -19.72 -11.20 6.06
C THR A 767 -18.78 -11.76 5.00
N GLY A 768 -18.03 -10.86 4.36
CA GLY A 768 -17.03 -11.21 3.36
C GLY A 768 -17.55 -11.13 1.92
N ARG A 769 -16.70 -10.69 1.00
CA ARG A 769 -17.08 -10.36 -0.39
C ARG A 769 -17.74 -11.50 -1.18
N PRO A 770 -17.34 -12.78 -1.06
CA PRO A 770 -18.01 -13.89 -1.73
C PRO A 770 -19.50 -14.02 -1.35
N THR A 771 -19.93 -13.48 -0.20
CA THR A 771 -21.33 -13.53 0.24
C THR A 771 -22.24 -12.57 -0.52
N CYS A 772 -21.67 -11.60 -1.25
CA CYS A 772 -22.41 -10.73 -2.17
C CYS A 772 -22.93 -11.49 -3.40
N LEU A 773 -22.41 -12.68 -3.69
CA LEU A 773 -22.79 -13.45 -4.87
C LEU A 773 -24.20 -14.04 -4.73
N PRO A 774 -25.09 -13.85 -5.72
CA PRO A 774 -26.44 -14.39 -5.69
C PRO A 774 -26.52 -15.89 -5.38
N GLY A 775 -25.61 -16.69 -5.95
CA GLY A 775 -25.56 -18.13 -5.70
C GLY A 775 -25.29 -18.49 -4.25
N VAL A 776 -24.32 -17.83 -3.61
CA VAL A 776 -23.99 -18.06 -2.18
C VAL A 776 -25.16 -17.66 -1.30
N GLN A 777 -25.80 -16.53 -1.58
CA GLN A 777 -27.00 -16.09 -0.85
C GLN A 777 -28.16 -17.08 -1.02
N ALA A 778 -28.37 -17.58 -2.24
CA ALA A 778 -29.40 -18.58 -2.54
C ALA A 778 -29.15 -19.89 -1.77
N LEU A 779 -27.90 -20.35 -1.71
CA LEU A 779 -27.54 -21.55 -0.94
C LEU A 779 -27.81 -21.37 0.55
N ILE A 780 -27.34 -20.30 1.19
CA ILE A 780 -27.58 -20.07 2.62
C ILE A 780 -29.10 -19.96 2.91
N ARG A 781 -29.86 -19.27 2.05
CA ARG A 781 -31.33 -19.21 2.15
C ARG A 781 -32.00 -20.56 1.92
N HIS A 782 -31.44 -21.43 1.09
CA HIS A 782 -31.93 -22.78 0.86
C HIS A 782 -31.68 -23.69 2.07
N LEU A 783 -30.51 -23.55 2.72
CA LEU A 783 -30.14 -24.32 3.91
C LEU A 783 -30.91 -23.90 5.17
N GLN A 784 -31.44 -22.67 5.21
CA GLN A 784 -32.26 -22.12 6.31
C GLN A 784 -31.67 -22.37 7.71
N PRO A 785 -30.41 -22.00 7.99
CA PRO A 785 -29.82 -22.18 9.32
C PRO A 785 -30.55 -21.37 10.41
N VAL A 786 -31.18 -20.27 10.00
CA VAL A 786 -32.15 -19.48 10.76
C VAL A 786 -33.27 -19.05 9.81
N PRO A 787 -34.44 -18.61 10.31
CA PRO A 787 -35.47 -18.01 9.46
C PRO A 787 -34.89 -16.88 8.59
N VAL A 788 -35.32 -16.78 7.33
CA VAL A 788 -34.70 -15.87 6.33
C VAL A 788 -34.67 -14.41 6.77
N ASN A 789 -35.67 -13.95 7.52
CA ASN A 789 -35.74 -12.59 8.08
C ASN A 789 -34.76 -12.33 9.25
N ARG A 790 -33.99 -13.34 9.67
CA ARG A 790 -32.98 -13.28 10.74
C ARG A 790 -31.56 -13.48 10.20
N ILE A 791 -31.41 -13.46 8.87
CA ILE A 791 -30.11 -13.42 8.19
C ILE A 791 -29.80 -11.95 7.88
N VAL A 792 -28.72 -11.44 8.45
CA VAL A 792 -28.23 -10.08 8.22
C VAL A 792 -27.02 -10.18 7.29
N TRP A 793 -27.15 -9.57 6.11
CA TRP A 793 -26.06 -9.45 5.13
C TRP A 793 -25.29 -8.17 5.46
N MET A 794 -24.05 -8.32 5.90
CA MET A 794 -23.25 -7.20 6.41
C MET A 794 -22.64 -6.35 5.30
N ASP A 795 -22.73 -6.76 4.03
CA ASP A 795 -22.27 -5.99 2.87
C ASP A 795 -23.04 -4.68 2.66
N LYS A 796 -24.31 -4.65 3.10
CA LYS A 796 -25.24 -3.51 2.96
C LYS A 796 -25.70 -2.93 4.29
N TYR A 797 -25.09 -3.36 5.40
CA TYR A 797 -25.38 -2.92 6.76
C TYR A 797 -24.54 -1.69 7.11
#